data_AF-A0A224XIM1-F1
#
_entry.id   AF-A0A224XIM1-F1
#
_cell.length_a   1.000
_cell.length_b   1.000
_cell.length_c   1.000
_cell.angle_alpha   90.00
_cell.angle_beta   90.00
_cell.angle_gamma   90.00
#
_symmetry.space_group_name_H-M   'P 1'
#
loop_
_entity.id
_entity.type
_entity.pdbx_description
1 polymer ?
#
loop_
_entity_poly.entity_id
_entity_poly.type
_entity_poly.pdbx_seq_one_letter_code
_entity_poly.pdbx_strand_id
1 'polypeptide(L)'
;KTKNIIAVEETNLEDVLNKAFIKLQEELEETQLKKSNWSLFGIDGARLKINKYRPLKGSSYIPLPFNIARKRACINVKNNDLKCFQYAVLAKFVKITPHRVSKYTPDLLQRYDFSNITFPTPLHEIRKFEKKNNISINVFGLDKKQNVYPLKICKQELDDHRELLLINRDNVQHYIYIQNFERLIHSQLTRNTGKIVTCKRCFTHFYLKHGGKIKLQEHLELCNNNKPVRIELPTDKPYIKFENMERGTRIHFVVYADFESILHPIEHDLQLTVNRKTIPYQKHEAMSFCLYVKTTDDVANIPSNIPKKPYLYRGKDAAEQFIKCIKTIAEEVSKIYKLNAPMIPLTQEEQTLFESANECFMCGEAFQLGDKKVRDHCHLTGKFRGAAHSSCNLKVRNPKFLPVFFHNLSGYDSHYIVKNLGYDNKEIFVIPNTEEKYISFSKKINNDFSIRFLDTYRFMPASLDSLVRNLPTFRELERFYNEEEIKLLTRKGVFPYDYITSFDKLQVTTLPSIEEFSNKLTCSEITEEDHEHAKKVWSVFKCKNLGEYSDHYLKSDVIFLSVIFENFRDVTMKTHFLDPAHYYTLPGLSWDAMLRLTHVELELLQDYSMILMVEKGIRGGICQVSQRHCKANNKYLQDYDPNLDSTFISYQDCNNLYGYSMIKPLPYAEFTWISPKEVNLEKIEENSDYGYILDVDLAYPKELHQLHNDLPFLPEVIKINKQTKLVPHLNDRNNYIVHYVALKQALRHGIILKKINRVLKFRQREFLRPFIEYNTNLRA
;
A
#
# COMPACT_ATOMS: atom_id res chain seq x y z
N LYS A 1 -14.13 -1.46 19.50
CA LYS A 1 -12.82 -1.34 20.21
C LYS A 1 -13.01 -0.36 21.36
N THR A 2 -13.10 -0.84 22.61
CA THR A 2 -13.17 0.04 23.79
C THR A 2 -11.92 0.93 23.87
N LYS A 3 -12.10 2.18 24.31
CA LYS A 3 -10.98 3.10 24.59
C LYS A 3 -10.26 2.65 25.86
N ASN A 4 -8.94 2.84 25.94
CA ASN A 4 -8.19 2.62 27.17
C ASN A 4 -8.75 3.51 28.30
N ILE A 5 -9.30 2.90 29.34
CA ILE A 5 -9.75 3.56 30.57
C ILE A 5 -8.57 3.63 31.55
N ILE A 6 -8.47 4.72 32.31
CA ILE A 6 -7.51 4.82 33.42
C ILE A 6 -8.19 4.23 34.65
N ALA A 7 -7.65 3.14 35.18
CA ALA A 7 -7.99 2.64 36.51
C ALA A 7 -6.96 3.15 37.55
N VAL A 8 -7.45 3.47 38.74
CA VAL A 8 -6.71 3.78 39.97
C VAL A 8 -7.14 2.79 41.07
N GLU A 9 -6.54 2.85 42.26
CA GLU A 9 -6.85 1.90 43.34
C GLU A 9 -8.30 2.02 43.84
N GLU A 10 -8.91 3.21 43.81
CA GLU A 10 -10.34 3.40 44.12
C GLU A 10 -11.28 3.00 42.96
N THR A 11 -10.75 2.57 41.81
CA THR A 11 -11.59 2.19 40.66
C THR A 11 -12.19 0.83 40.90
N ASN A 12 -13.50 0.79 41.16
CA ASN A 12 -14.26 -0.45 41.07
C ASN A 12 -14.11 -1.05 39.66
N LEU A 13 -13.31 -2.10 39.55
CA LEU A 13 -13.03 -2.79 38.29
C LEU A 13 -14.27 -3.52 37.77
N GLU A 14 -15.19 -3.92 38.65
CA GLU A 14 -16.46 -4.53 38.28
C GLU A 14 -17.38 -3.49 37.61
N ASP A 15 -17.45 -2.27 38.12
CA ASP A 15 -18.11 -1.13 37.46
C ASP A 15 -17.49 -0.81 36.09
N VAL A 16 -16.16 -0.87 35.96
CA VAL A 16 -15.47 -0.62 34.68
C VAL A 16 -15.68 -1.76 33.70
N LEU A 17 -15.73 -3.02 34.17
CA LEU A 17 -16.10 -4.17 33.36
C LEU A 17 -17.56 -4.09 32.93
N ASN A 18 -18.49 -3.79 33.84
CA ASN A 18 -19.91 -3.63 33.54
C ASN A 18 -20.15 -2.49 32.55
N LYS A 19 -19.50 -1.34 32.72
CA LYS A 19 -19.55 -0.24 31.74
C LYS A 19 -18.87 -0.60 30.42
N ALA A 20 -17.87 -1.47 30.41
CA ALA A 20 -17.29 -2.01 29.18
C ALA A 20 -18.18 -3.08 28.51
N PHE A 21 -18.92 -3.88 29.27
CA PHE A 21 -19.92 -4.85 28.79
C PHE A 21 -21.14 -4.14 28.22
N ILE A 22 -21.74 -3.19 28.96
CA ILE A 22 -22.79 -2.30 28.46
C ILE A 22 -22.31 -1.61 27.19
N LYS A 23 -21.10 -1.04 27.18
CA LYS A 23 -20.54 -0.43 25.98
C LYS A 23 -20.25 -1.43 24.84
N LEU A 24 -20.05 -2.71 25.13
CA LEU A 24 -19.94 -3.78 24.12
C LEU A 24 -21.31 -4.28 23.65
N GLN A 25 -22.37 -4.13 24.44
CA GLN A 25 -23.78 -4.32 24.05
C GLN A 25 -24.24 -3.14 23.18
N GLU A 26 -23.96 -1.90 23.58
CA GLU A 26 -24.11 -0.70 22.75
C GLU A 26 -23.28 -0.81 21.46
N GLU A 27 -21.99 -1.19 21.51
CA GLU A 27 -21.19 -1.42 20.30
C GLU A 27 -21.69 -2.63 19.50
N LEU A 28 -22.41 -3.60 20.08
CA LEU A 28 -23.06 -4.71 19.37
C LEU A 28 -24.29 -4.21 18.62
N GLU A 29 -25.19 -3.47 19.28
CA GLU A 29 -26.36 -2.83 18.67
C GLU A 29 -25.92 -1.85 17.58
N GLU A 30 -24.95 -0.97 17.87
CA GLU A 30 -24.45 -0.02 16.89
C GLU A 30 -23.67 -0.72 15.75
N THR A 31 -22.97 -1.84 15.99
CA THR A 31 -22.21 -2.56 14.93
C THR A 31 -23.08 -3.50 14.10
N GLN A 32 -24.31 -3.79 14.53
CA GLN A 32 -25.31 -4.38 13.66
C GLN A 32 -25.70 -3.45 12.47
N LEU A 33 -25.52 -2.12 12.57
CA LEU A 33 -26.16 -1.14 11.66
C LEU A 33 -25.44 -0.67 10.36
N LYS A 34 -24.22 -1.00 9.93
CA LYS A 34 -23.19 -1.95 10.39
C LYS A 34 -22.74 -2.76 9.19
N LYS A 35 -22.26 -2.01 8.19
CA LYS A 35 -22.01 -2.41 6.80
C LYS A 35 -21.07 -3.60 6.58
N SER A 36 -20.44 -4.14 7.62
CA SER A 36 -19.38 -5.15 7.52
C SER A 36 -19.88 -6.60 7.62
N ASN A 37 -21.19 -6.85 7.80
CA ASN A 37 -21.79 -8.19 7.86
C ASN A 37 -21.34 -9.11 9.03
N TRP A 38 -20.49 -8.65 9.96
CA TRP A 38 -20.16 -9.40 11.18
C TRP A 38 -21.27 -9.27 12.23
N SER A 39 -21.85 -10.39 12.66
CA SER A 39 -22.63 -10.49 13.90
C SER A 39 -21.76 -11.03 15.03
N LEU A 40 -21.86 -10.41 16.22
CA LEU A 40 -21.13 -10.88 17.41
C LEU A 40 -21.92 -12.01 18.07
N PHE A 41 -21.60 -13.26 17.72
CA PHE A 41 -22.27 -14.47 18.22
C PHE A 41 -22.26 -14.61 19.75
N GLY A 42 -21.20 -14.13 20.41
CA GLY A 42 -21.08 -14.10 21.86
C GLY A 42 -19.78 -13.44 22.31
N ILE A 43 -19.68 -13.10 23.60
CA ILE A 43 -18.44 -12.61 24.21
C ILE A 43 -17.85 -13.75 25.03
N ASP A 44 -16.95 -14.50 24.38
CA ASP A 44 -16.21 -15.66 24.91
C ASP A 44 -15.43 -15.34 26.21
N GLY A 45 -15.11 -14.06 26.44
CA GLY A 45 -14.65 -13.54 27.72
C GLY A 45 -14.01 -12.15 27.61
N ALA A 46 -14.34 -11.25 28.55
CA ALA A 46 -13.77 -9.92 28.62
C ALA A 46 -12.33 -9.94 29.17
N ARG A 47 -11.33 -10.19 28.31
CA ARG A 47 -9.91 -10.20 28.71
C ARG A 47 -9.40 -8.79 29.04
N LEU A 48 -9.55 -8.38 30.29
CA LEU A 48 -9.05 -7.13 30.86
C LEU A 48 -7.50 -7.10 30.84
N LYS A 49 -6.92 -6.64 29.72
CA LYS A 49 -5.47 -6.40 29.62
C LYS A 49 -5.10 -5.12 30.38
N ILE A 50 -4.86 -5.25 31.68
CA ILE A 50 -4.27 -4.20 32.54
C ILE A 50 -2.80 -4.00 32.15
N ASN A 51 -2.58 -3.37 31.00
CA ASN A 51 -1.31 -2.74 30.69
C ASN A 51 -1.09 -1.61 31.69
N LYS A 52 0.13 -1.43 32.21
CA LYS A 52 0.47 -0.30 33.09
C LYS A 52 0.53 1.01 32.27
N TYR A 53 -0.63 1.49 31.85
CA TYR A 53 -0.80 2.69 31.05
C TYR A 53 -0.38 3.90 31.88
N ARG A 54 0.83 4.37 31.63
CA ARG A 54 1.33 5.64 32.15
C ARG A 54 1.12 6.69 31.06
N PRO A 55 -0.04 7.38 31.01
CA PRO A 55 -0.26 8.50 30.09
C PRO A 55 0.89 9.49 30.23
N LEU A 56 1.24 10.16 29.12
CA LEU A 56 2.33 11.14 29.03
C LEU A 56 2.16 12.32 30.03
N LYS A 57 2.53 12.08 31.29
CA LYS A 57 2.30 12.88 32.50
C LYS A 57 3.63 13.12 33.21
N GLY A 58 4.24 14.28 32.97
CA GLY A 58 5.48 14.64 33.66
C GLY A 58 5.26 14.85 35.17
N SER A 59 5.95 14.08 36.02
CA SER A 59 5.89 14.17 37.48
C SER A 59 7.13 14.81 38.10
N SER A 60 8.09 14.01 38.54
CA SER A 60 9.31 14.41 39.26
C SER A 60 10.55 14.42 38.36
N TYR A 61 11.68 14.88 38.88
CA TYR A 61 12.94 15.02 38.14
C TYR A 61 13.45 13.72 37.53
N ILE A 62 13.83 13.79 36.25
CA ILE A 62 14.59 12.73 35.56
C ILE A 62 15.87 13.36 34.99
N PRO A 63 17.06 12.76 35.20
CA PRO A 63 18.29 13.24 34.58
C PRO A 63 18.23 13.12 33.05
N LEU A 64 18.65 14.18 32.35
CA LEU A 64 18.75 14.15 30.88
C LEU A 64 19.75 13.06 30.43
N PRO A 65 19.46 12.33 29.33
CA PRO A 65 20.45 11.47 28.68
C PRO A 65 21.70 12.26 28.31
N PHE A 66 22.89 11.66 28.46
CA PHE A 66 24.19 12.33 28.29
C PHE A 66 24.30 13.14 26.99
N ASN A 67 23.86 12.56 25.87
CA ASN A 67 23.90 13.20 24.55
C ASN A 67 23.01 14.45 24.44
N ILE A 68 21.98 14.56 25.27
CA ILE A 68 21.10 15.74 25.35
C ILE A 68 21.65 16.73 26.39
N ALA A 69 22.08 16.26 27.56
CA ALA A 69 22.68 17.09 28.61
C ALA A 69 23.91 17.86 28.10
N ARG A 70 24.81 17.19 27.36
CA ARG A 70 26.03 17.79 26.80
C ARG A 70 25.75 18.95 25.84
N LYS A 71 24.59 18.98 25.18
CA LYS A 71 24.20 20.07 24.27
C LYS A 71 23.90 21.40 24.97
N ARG A 72 23.71 21.42 26.31
CA ARG A 72 23.39 22.64 27.09
C ARG A 72 22.24 23.47 26.46
N ALA A 73 21.24 22.77 25.92
CA ALA A 73 20.13 23.34 25.14
C ALA A 73 18.79 23.36 25.91
N CYS A 74 18.76 22.77 27.12
CA CYS A 74 17.58 22.60 27.94
C CYS A 74 17.83 23.03 29.40
N ILE A 75 16.79 23.53 30.07
CA ILE A 75 16.73 23.71 31.51
C ILE A 75 15.88 22.59 32.09
N ASN A 76 16.54 21.68 32.80
CA ASN A 76 15.94 20.57 33.53
C ASN A 76 15.87 20.96 35.02
N VAL A 77 14.68 20.91 35.61
CA VAL A 77 14.40 21.43 36.97
C VAL A 77 14.29 20.27 37.95
N LYS A 78 15.10 20.31 39.01
CA LYS A 78 15.13 19.27 40.06
C LYS A 78 13.94 19.42 41.00
N ASN A 79 12.78 18.91 40.58
CA ASN A 79 11.56 18.85 41.41
C ASN A 79 11.33 17.46 42.00
N ASN A 80 10.87 17.44 43.26
CA ASN A 80 10.52 16.23 44.00
C ASN A 80 9.00 15.98 44.04
N ASP A 81 8.21 16.92 43.52
CA ASP A 81 6.75 16.86 43.46
C ASP A 81 6.25 16.37 42.08
N LEU A 82 4.96 16.56 41.80
CA LEU A 82 4.31 16.18 40.54
C LEU A 82 4.19 17.35 39.54
N LYS A 83 4.87 18.48 39.78
CA LYS A 83 4.63 19.77 39.11
C LYS A 83 5.65 20.15 38.04
N CYS A 84 6.44 19.22 37.49
CA CYS A 84 7.47 19.58 36.50
C CYS A 84 6.94 20.33 35.25
N PHE A 85 5.66 20.15 34.88
CA PHE A 85 5.04 20.97 33.84
C PHE A 85 5.01 22.47 34.20
N GLN A 86 4.61 22.82 35.42
CA GLN A 86 4.62 24.21 35.91
C GLN A 86 6.05 24.77 35.90
N TYR A 87 7.01 24.03 36.46
CA TYR A 87 8.41 24.47 36.46
C TYR A 87 8.98 24.63 35.04
N ALA A 88 8.68 23.73 34.10
CA ALA A 88 9.17 23.82 32.72
C ALA A 88 8.51 24.95 31.91
N VAL A 89 7.26 25.31 32.20
CA VAL A 89 6.63 26.51 31.60
C VAL A 89 7.22 27.80 32.19
N LEU A 90 7.56 27.81 33.48
CA LEU A 90 8.09 28.99 34.18
C LEU A 90 9.61 29.19 34.03
N ALA A 91 10.35 28.15 33.64
CA ALA A 91 11.82 28.16 33.55
C ALA A 91 12.39 29.27 32.65
N LYS A 92 11.64 29.74 31.65
CA LYS A 92 11.98 30.88 30.79
C LYS A 92 12.27 32.17 31.57
N PHE A 93 11.67 32.34 32.75
CA PHE A 93 11.80 33.56 33.57
C PHE A 93 12.94 33.51 34.60
N VAL A 94 13.45 32.32 34.92
CA VAL A 94 14.49 32.15 35.95
C VAL A 94 15.88 32.21 35.31
N LYS A 95 16.65 33.27 35.58
CA LYS A 95 18.00 33.45 35.01
C LYS A 95 19.11 32.76 35.82
N ILE A 96 19.02 32.78 37.15
CA ILE A 96 20.09 32.33 38.05
C ILE A 96 19.75 30.96 38.65
N THR A 97 20.60 29.96 38.41
CA THR A 97 20.43 28.56 38.89
C THR A 97 19.02 27.95 38.63
N PRO A 98 18.45 28.06 37.40
CA PRO A 98 17.05 27.70 37.11
C PRO A 98 16.72 26.20 37.26
N HIS A 99 17.72 25.36 37.51
CA HIS A 99 17.55 23.94 37.83
C HIS A 99 17.09 23.70 39.28
N ARG A 100 17.00 24.73 40.15
CA ARG A 100 16.55 24.61 41.55
C ARG A 100 15.13 25.12 41.73
N VAL A 101 14.24 24.32 42.33
CA VAL A 101 12.85 24.72 42.65
C VAL A 101 12.78 25.96 43.56
N SER A 102 13.73 26.13 44.49
CA SER A 102 13.80 27.30 45.39
C SER A 102 14.15 28.64 44.70
N LYS A 103 14.20 28.69 43.36
CA LYS A 103 14.31 29.91 42.57
C LYS A 103 13.02 30.27 41.80
N TYR A 104 11.94 29.53 42.02
CA TYR A 104 10.61 29.83 41.50
C TYR A 104 9.78 30.42 42.64
N THR A 105 9.67 31.76 42.70
CA THR A 105 8.98 32.47 43.79
C THR A 105 7.46 32.25 43.75
N PRO A 106 6.73 32.48 44.87
CA PRO A 106 5.27 32.34 44.90
C PRO A 106 4.57 33.13 43.78
N ASP A 107 5.01 34.36 43.52
CA ASP A 107 4.47 35.24 42.47
C ASP A 107 4.70 34.65 41.07
N LEU A 108 5.88 34.06 40.84
CA LEU A 108 6.18 33.37 39.59
C LEU A 108 5.34 32.09 39.42
N LEU A 109 5.07 31.37 40.51
CA LEU A 109 4.19 30.19 40.49
C LEU A 109 2.73 30.56 40.16
N GLN A 110 2.27 31.76 40.57
CA GLN A 110 0.95 32.31 40.27
C GLN A 110 0.84 32.99 38.90
N ARG A 111 1.93 33.14 38.13
CA ARG A 111 1.96 33.84 36.83
C ARG A 111 0.96 33.30 35.79
N TYR A 112 0.57 32.03 35.91
CA TYR A 112 -0.43 31.39 35.05
C TYR A 112 -1.46 30.64 35.89
N ASP A 113 -2.68 30.56 35.39
CA ASP A 113 -3.74 29.75 35.97
C ASP A 113 -3.53 28.27 35.58
N PHE A 114 -3.24 27.43 36.57
CA PHE A 114 -3.08 25.99 36.44
C PHE A 114 -4.32 25.20 36.93
N SER A 115 -5.42 25.87 37.34
CA SER A 115 -6.62 25.23 37.91
C SER A 115 -7.33 24.26 36.95
N ASN A 116 -7.19 24.47 35.64
CA ASN A 116 -7.90 23.70 34.62
C ASN A 116 -7.14 22.46 34.09
N ILE A 117 -6.01 22.10 34.70
CA ILE A 117 -5.23 20.90 34.38
C ILE A 117 -4.93 20.08 35.63
N THR A 118 -4.68 18.78 35.45
CA THR A 118 -4.18 17.92 36.52
C THR A 118 -2.65 18.00 36.64
N PHE A 119 -2.13 17.68 37.83
CA PHE A 119 -0.73 17.32 38.04
C PHE A 119 -0.66 15.84 38.45
N PRO A 120 0.23 15.01 37.87
CA PRO A 120 1.18 15.34 36.80
C PRO A 120 0.48 15.48 35.44
N THR A 121 0.85 16.51 34.67
CA THR A 121 0.02 17.02 33.55
C THR A 121 0.08 16.15 32.29
N PRO A 122 -1.05 15.58 31.83
CA PRO A 122 -1.09 14.78 30.61
C PRO A 122 -1.03 15.65 29.35
N LEU A 123 -0.32 15.18 28.31
CA LEU A 123 -0.12 15.89 27.02
C LEU A 123 -1.41 16.49 26.40
N HIS A 124 -2.57 15.85 26.60
CA HIS A 124 -3.84 16.33 26.05
C HIS A 124 -4.44 17.53 26.82
N GLU A 125 -4.13 17.69 28.11
CA GLU A 125 -4.60 18.83 28.92
C GLU A 125 -3.82 20.11 28.69
N ILE A 126 -2.63 20.04 28.07
CA ILE A 126 -1.87 21.23 27.66
C ILE A 126 -2.74 22.17 26.80
N ARG A 127 -3.66 21.64 25.97
CA ARG A 127 -4.62 22.44 25.20
C ARG A 127 -5.66 23.19 26.05
N LYS A 128 -5.93 22.75 27.28
CA LYS A 128 -6.75 23.49 28.26
C LYS A 128 -5.95 24.66 28.83
N PHE A 129 -4.70 24.40 29.23
CA PHE A 129 -3.78 25.40 29.77
C PHE A 129 -3.47 26.52 28.76
N GLU A 130 -3.14 26.15 27.51
CA GLU A 130 -2.89 27.08 26.39
C GLU A 130 -4.04 28.08 26.21
N LYS A 131 -5.28 27.57 26.12
CA LYS A 131 -6.49 28.40 25.94
C LYS A 131 -6.77 29.33 27.11
N LYS A 132 -6.54 28.89 28.35
CA LYS A 132 -6.87 29.65 29.57
C LYS A 132 -5.85 30.76 29.86
N ASN A 133 -4.61 30.59 29.40
CA ASN A 133 -3.48 31.49 29.67
C ASN A 133 -2.99 32.28 28.44
N ASN A 134 -3.67 32.15 27.29
CA ASN A 134 -3.27 32.74 26.01
C ASN A 134 -1.78 32.48 25.63
N ILE A 135 -1.33 31.25 25.89
CA ILE A 135 0.06 30.80 25.72
C ILE A 135 0.10 29.66 24.70
N SER A 136 1.20 29.53 23.94
CA SER A 136 1.40 28.46 22.97
C SER A 136 2.54 27.52 23.38
N ILE A 137 2.35 26.21 23.27
CA ILE A 137 3.30 25.21 23.77
C ILE A 137 3.56 24.11 22.74
N ASN A 138 4.79 24.01 22.26
CA ASN A 138 5.29 22.86 21.53
C ASN A 138 5.88 21.82 22.51
N VAL A 139 5.65 20.53 22.25
CA VAL A 139 6.17 19.41 23.05
C VAL A 139 6.80 18.38 22.13
N PHE A 140 7.98 17.92 22.50
CA PHE A 140 8.80 16.96 21.76
C PHE A 140 9.16 15.75 22.63
N GLY A 141 9.39 14.60 22.01
CA GLY A 141 9.86 13.37 22.65
C GLY A 141 11.27 12.99 22.22
N LEU A 142 11.86 11.98 22.87
CA LEU A 142 13.09 11.30 22.45
C LEU A 142 12.77 9.88 22.01
N ASP A 143 13.31 9.44 20.87
CA ASP A 143 13.18 8.06 20.41
C ASP A 143 14.27 7.13 20.99
N LYS A 144 14.28 5.86 20.56
CA LYS A 144 15.26 4.85 20.99
C LYS A 144 16.73 5.22 20.66
N LYS A 145 16.96 6.08 19.66
CA LYS A 145 18.29 6.61 19.28
C LYS A 145 18.61 7.94 19.97
N GLN A 146 17.73 8.41 20.87
CA GLN A 146 17.78 9.73 21.53
C GLN A 146 17.64 10.92 20.56
N ASN A 147 17.09 10.71 19.36
CA ASN A 147 16.73 11.80 18.46
C ASN A 147 15.37 12.40 18.85
N VAL A 148 15.27 13.71 18.76
CA VAL A 148 14.07 14.49 19.05
C VAL A 148 13.04 14.31 17.93
N TYR A 149 11.76 14.21 18.30
CA TYR A 149 10.61 14.15 17.38
C TYR A 149 9.39 14.89 17.97
N PRO A 150 8.39 15.31 17.16
CA PRO A 150 7.25 16.08 17.66
C PRO A 150 6.19 15.20 18.34
N LEU A 151 5.72 15.60 19.52
CA LEU A 151 4.58 15.00 20.22
C LEU A 151 3.31 15.86 20.12
N LYS A 152 3.49 17.18 20.22
CA LYS A 152 2.42 18.18 20.08
C LYS A 152 3.04 19.46 19.53
N ILE A 153 2.68 19.86 18.32
CA ILE A 153 3.00 21.20 17.78
C ILE A 153 1.70 22.02 17.74
N CYS A 154 1.78 23.30 18.06
CA CYS A 154 0.66 24.24 17.91
C CYS A 154 0.34 24.50 16.42
N LYS A 155 -0.78 25.17 16.14
CA LYS A 155 -1.11 25.62 14.76
C LYS A 155 -0.41 26.94 14.41
N GLN A 156 -0.26 27.80 15.42
CA GLN A 156 0.34 29.13 15.36
C GLN A 156 1.06 29.34 16.69
N GLU A 157 2.25 29.91 16.63
CA GLU A 157 2.98 30.35 17.83
C GLU A 157 2.47 31.74 18.22
N LEU A 158 2.17 31.91 19.50
CA LEU A 158 1.84 33.20 20.13
C LEU A 158 3.11 33.77 20.75
N ASP A 159 3.16 35.10 20.95
CA ASP A 159 4.33 35.78 21.52
C ASP A 159 4.83 35.14 22.83
N ASP A 160 3.89 34.69 23.67
CA ASP A 160 4.21 33.78 24.77
C ASP A 160 4.26 32.32 24.27
N HIS A 161 5.44 31.93 23.75
CA HIS A 161 5.73 30.57 23.30
C HIS A 161 6.64 29.77 24.25
N ARG A 162 6.38 28.47 24.45
CA ARG A 162 7.27 27.50 25.12
C ARG A 162 7.54 26.28 24.24
N GLU A 163 8.77 25.79 24.35
CA GLU A 163 9.21 24.53 23.77
C GLU A 163 9.58 23.60 24.93
N LEU A 164 8.94 22.43 25.00
CA LEU A 164 9.12 21.46 26.07
C LEU A 164 9.64 20.14 25.51
N LEU A 165 10.63 19.54 26.17
CA LEU A 165 11.04 18.16 25.95
C LEU A 165 10.36 17.30 27.03
N LEU A 166 9.62 16.28 26.62
CA LEU A 166 9.07 15.27 27.52
C LEU A 166 9.92 14.00 27.41
N ILE A 167 10.62 13.66 28.49
CA ILE A 167 11.39 12.42 28.59
C ILE A 167 10.66 11.38 29.45
N ASN A 168 10.95 10.11 29.21
CA ASN A 168 10.46 8.96 29.97
C ASN A 168 11.68 8.11 30.35
N ARG A 169 11.80 7.75 31.63
CA ARG A 169 12.82 6.84 32.15
C ARG A 169 12.22 6.05 33.31
N ASP A 170 12.48 4.75 33.35
CA ASP A 170 12.07 3.85 34.44
C ASP A 170 10.59 4.04 34.83
N ASN A 171 9.77 4.25 33.80
CA ASN A 171 8.32 4.40 33.90
C ASN A 171 7.88 5.70 34.63
N VAL A 172 8.80 6.63 34.90
CA VAL A 172 8.56 8.02 35.31
C VAL A 172 8.69 8.92 34.06
N GLN A 173 7.99 10.05 34.01
CA GLN A 173 8.09 11.02 32.93
C GLN A 173 8.37 12.42 33.48
N HIS A 174 9.01 13.29 32.70
CA HIS A 174 9.41 14.63 33.14
C HIS A 174 9.41 15.65 31.99
N TYR A 175 8.77 16.80 32.21
CA TYR A 175 8.82 17.94 31.30
C TYR A 175 10.05 18.81 31.59
N ILE A 176 10.75 19.18 30.53
CA ILE A 176 12.00 19.94 30.55
C ILE A 176 11.83 21.14 29.62
N TYR A 177 12.27 22.33 30.04
CA TYR A 177 12.22 23.50 29.17
C TYR A 177 13.35 23.45 28.13
N ILE A 178 13.03 23.64 26.85
CA ILE A 178 14.00 23.82 25.79
C ILE A 178 14.29 25.33 25.68
N GLN A 179 15.52 25.73 25.98
CA GLN A 179 15.95 27.14 25.90
C GLN A 179 16.57 27.49 24.53
N ASN A 180 16.90 26.47 23.71
CA ASN A 180 17.39 26.65 22.35
C ASN A 180 17.15 25.38 21.51
N PHE A 181 16.07 25.38 20.72
CA PHE A 181 15.66 24.21 19.92
C PHE A 181 16.70 23.82 18.87
N GLU A 182 17.27 24.79 18.15
CA GLU A 182 18.29 24.56 17.13
C GLU A 182 19.51 23.84 17.73
N ARG A 183 20.06 24.29 18.87
CA ARG A 183 21.20 23.62 19.54
C ARG A 183 20.84 22.22 20.06
N LEU A 184 19.58 22.00 20.46
CA LEU A 184 19.12 20.67 20.87
C LEU A 184 19.14 19.67 19.70
N ILE A 185 18.80 20.11 18.49
CA ILE A 185 18.60 19.22 17.32
C ILE A 185 19.68 19.33 16.24
N HIS A 186 20.60 20.30 16.32
CA HIS A 186 21.62 20.54 15.30
C HIS A 186 22.36 19.25 14.86
N SER A 187 22.87 18.50 15.84
CA SER A 187 23.62 17.26 15.60
C SER A 187 22.81 16.05 15.10
N GLN A 188 21.47 16.15 14.99
CA GLN A 188 20.63 15.11 14.38
C GLN A 188 20.12 15.52 12.98
N LEU A 189 20.40 16.76 12.54
CA LEU A 189 19.99 17.29 11.24
C LEU A 189 21.18 17.58 10.32
N THR A 190 22.34 17.93 10.88
CA THR A 190 23.54 18.24 10.09
C THR A 190 24.84 17.97 10.87
N ARG A 191 25.92 17.72 10.12
CA ARG A 191 27.30 17.71 10.63
C ARG A 191 27.98 19.08 10.48
N ASN A 192 27.37 20.02 9.75
CA ASN A 192 27.93 21.34 9.44
C ASN A 192 27.69 22.33 10.59
N THR A 193 28.75 23.04 11.03
CA THR A 193 28.71 23.98 12.18
C THR A 193 27.93 25.27 11.94
N GLY A 194 27.47 25.54 10.71
CA GLY A 194 26.70 26.73 10.37
C GLY A 194 25.39 26.89 11.15
N LYS A 195 25.03 28.13 11.48
CA LYS A 195 23.76 28.45 12.15
C LYS A 195 22.57 28.12 11.23
N ILE A 196 21.62 27.35 11.75
CA ILE A 196 20.38 26.94 11.08
C ILE A 196 19.15 27.61 11.72
N VAL A 197 18.02 27.54 11.02
CA VAL A 197 16.66 27.60 11.58
C VAL A 197 15.89 26.37 11.10
N THR A 198 14.95 25.86 11.89
CA THR A 198 14.33 24.56 11.63
C THR A 198 12.81 24.63 11.70
N CYS A 199 12.12 23.98 10.75
CA CYS A 199 10.69 23.77 10.85
C CYS A 199 10.37 22.75 11.95
N LYS A 200 9.79 23.23 13.05
CA LYS A 200 9.47 22.43 14.26
C LYS A 200 8.44 21.31 14.01
N ARG A 201 7.78 21.31 12.84
CA ARG A 201 6.79 20.31 12.42
C ARG A 201 7.43 19.07 11.77
N CYS A 202 8.32 19.30 10.80
CA CYS A 202 8.88 18.28 9.92
C CYS A 202 10.38 18.00 10.15
N PHE A 203 11.07 18.91 10.86
CA PHE A 203 12.50 18.92 11.13
C PHE A 203 13.41 19.27 9.93
N THR A 204 12.86 19.70 8.79
CA THR A 204 13.63 20.35 7.71
C THR A 204 14.32 21.63 8.21
N HIS A 205 15.60 21.81 7.87
CA HIS A 205 16.41 22.96 8.32
C HIS A 205 16.96 23.80 7.17
N PHE A 206 17.17 25.09 7.43
CA PHE A 206 17.71 26.05 6.48
C PHE A 206 18.84 26.86 7.12
N TYR A 207 19.97 27.03 6.42
CA TYR A 207 21.10 27.81 6.93
C TYR A 207 20.79 29.31 6.91
N LEU A 208 21.03 30.01 8.02
CA LEU A 208 20.76 31.45 8.14
C LEU A 208 21.55 32.29 7.12
N LYS A 209 22.79 31.88 6.80
CA LYS A 209 23.62 32.51 5.76
C LYS A 209 23.07 32.41 4.33
N HIS A 210 22.03 31.60 4.10
CA HIS A 210 21.42 31.36 2.80
C HIS A 210 19.92 31.73 2.80
N GLY A 211 19.57 32.83 3.48
CA GLY A 211 18.20 33.33 3.55
C GLY A 211 17.25 32.47 4.40
N GLY A 212 17.76 31.59 5.27
CA GLY A 212 16.98 30.49 5.87
C GLY A 212 15.71 30.89 6.63
N LYS A 213 15.59 32.13 7.12
CA LYS A 213 14.33 32.64 7.70
C LYS A 213 13.20 32.75 6.66
N ILE A 214 13.51 33.18 5.43
CA ILE A 214 12.55 33.33 4.34
C ILE A 214 12.14 31.95 3.84
N LYS A 215 13.12 31.09 3.56
CA LYS A 215 12.90 29.68 3.16
C LYS A 215 12.06 28.89 4.16
N LEU A 216 12.21 29.18 5.46
CA LEU A 216 11.36 28.58 6.50
C LEU A 216 9.89 29.03 6.38
N GLN A 217 9.60 30.29 6.03
CA GLN A 217 8.21 30.74 5.83
C GLN A 217 7.60 30.14 4.56
N GLU A 218 8.33 30.19 3.43
CA GLU A 218 7.96 29.54 2.17
C GLU A 218 7.63 28.05 2.38
N HIS A 219 8.45 27.34 3.18
CA HIS A 219 8.22 25.95 3.55
C HIS A 219 6.99 25.76 4.46
N LEU A 220 6.73 26.68 5.39
CA LEU A 220 5.62 26.60 6.33
C LEU A 220 4.25 26.76 5.65
N GLU A 221 4.15 27.52 4.55
CA GLU A 221 2.93 27.60 3.71
C GLU A 221 2.41 26.21 3.30
N LEU A 222 3.33 25.32 2.94
CA LEU A 222 3.03 23.95 2.53
C LEU A 222 2.94 23.01 3.76
N CYS A 223 3.93 23.07 4.65
CA CYS A 223 4.07 22.16 5.78
C CYS A 223 3.00 22.33 6.87
N ASN A 224 2.38 23.51 7.01
CA ASN A 224 1.34 23.74 8.02
C ASN A 224 0.07 22.93 7.79
N ASN A 225 -0.23 22.57 6.53
CA ASN A 225 -1.37 21.73 6.17
C ASN A 225 -1.17 20.25 6.57
N ASN A 226 0.08 19.83 6.76
CA ASN A 226 0.45 18.46 7.06
C ASN A 226 0.58 18.17 8.57
N LYS A 227 0.46 16.89 8.94
CA LYS A 227 0.64 16.42 10.32
C LYS A 227 2.10 16.62 10.75
N PRO A 228 2.39 17.13 11.98
CA PRO A 228 3.74 17.16 12.51
C PRO A 228 4.30 15.73 12.67
N VAL A 229 5.46 15.47 12.05
CA VAL A 229 6.18 14.19 12.06
C VAL A 229 7.64 14.47 11.67
N ARG A 230 8.64 13.82 12.28
CA ARG A 230 10.02 13.95 11.79
C ARG A 230 10.13 13.25 10.44
N ILE A 231 10.57 13.97 9.41
CA ILE A 231 10.83 13.41 8.08
C ILE A 231 12.24 12.80 8.06
N GLU A 232 12.35 11.61 7.45
CA GLU A 232 13.61 10.93 7.18
C GLU A 232 13.61 10.58 5.68
N LEU A 233 14.61 11.06 4.93
CA LEU A 233 14.74 10.88 3.49
C LEU A 233 15.87 9.86 3.18
N PRO A 234 15.76 9.08 2.09
CA PRO A 234 16.79 8.11 1.69
C PRO A 234 18.02 8.81 1.09
N THR A 235 18.94 9.23 1.96
CA THR A 235 20.20 9.90 1.57
C THR A 235 21.30 8.93 1.11
N ASP A 236 21.30 7.69 1.61
CA ASP A 236 22.36 6.71 1.33
C ASP A 236 22.15 5.98 -0.01
N LYS A 237 20.92 6.01 -0.53
CA LYS A 237 20.56 5.59 -1.90
C LYS A 237 19.65 6.67 -2.52
N PRO A 238 20.22 7.76 -3.06
CA PRO A 238 19.44 8.83 -3.67
C PRO A 238 18.94 8.49 -5.08
N TYR A 239 19.10 7.25 -5.57
CA TYR A 239 18.64 6.79 -6.88
C TYR A 239 17.87 5.46 -6.78
N ILE A 240 16.82 5.32 -7.59
CA ILE A 240 16.15 4.04 -7.90
C ILE A 240 16.63 3.53 -9.26
N LYS A 241 16.97 2.24 -9.33
CA LYS A 241 17.23 1.49 -10.56
C LYS A 241 16.95 0.00 -10.35
N PHE A 242 17.02 -0.81 -11.41
CA PHE A 242 16.80 -2.26 -11.27
C PHE A 242 17.96 -2.93 -10.50
N GLU A 243 17.70 -3.37 -9.26
CA GLU A 243 18.70 -4.08 -8.43
C GLU A 243 18.44 -5.60 -8.33
N ASN A 244 17.21 -6.04 -8.61
CA ASN A 244 16.61 -7.32 -8.20
C ASN A 244 16.89 -8.48 -9.18
N MET A 245 18.16 -8.72 -9.50
CA MET A 245 18.60 -9.73 -10.49
C MET A 245 18.06 -11.14 -10.22
N GLU A 246 17.81 -11.50 -8.96
CA GLU A 246 17.24 -12.80 -8.57
C GLU A 246 15.85 -13.06 -9.16
N ARG A 247 15.07 -12.01 -9.43
CA ARG A 247 13.70 -12.11 -9.96
C ARG A 247 13.61 -12.51 -11.42
N GLY A 248 14.75 -12.51 -12.12
CA GLY A 248 14.89 -13.09 -13.46
C GLY A 248 15.10 -14.60 -13.46
N THR A 249 15.13 -15.26 -12.29
CA THR A 249 15.12 -16.72 -12.21
C THR A 249 13.70 -17.22 -11.93
N ARG A 250 13.24 -18.26 -12.65
CA ARG A 250 11.93 -18.85 -12.42
C ARG A 250 11.91 -19.59 -11.09
N ILE A 251 10.92 -19.32 -10.24
CA ILE A 251 10.71 -20.04 -8.99
C ILE A 251 10.34 -21.50 -9.31
N HIS A 252 11.17 -22.44 -8.83
CA HIS A 252 11.07 -23.86 -9.17
C HIS A 252 9.88 -24.59 -8.53
N PHE A 253 9.30 -24.04 -7.45
CA PHE A 253 8.18 -24.59 -6.70
C PHE A 253 7.11 -23.51 -6.46
N VAL A 254 5.91 -23.72 -6.98
CA VAL A 254 4.75 -22.82 -6.80
C VAL A 254 3.53 -23.66 -6.44
N VAL A 255 2.70 -23.19 -5.50
CA VAL A 255 1.44 -23.85 -5.16
C VAL A 255 0.27 -23.03 -5.68
N TYR A 256 -0.69 -23.69 -6.33
CA TYR A 256 -2.02 -23.17 -6.64
C TYR A 256 -3.03 -23.84 -5.71
N ALA A 257 -3.97 -23.08 -5.16
CA ALA A 257 -4.98 -23.61 -4.25
C ALA A 257 -6.27 -22.80 -4.30
N ASP A 258 -7.36 -23.42 -3.85
CA ASP A 258 -8.68 -22.81 -3.74
C ASP A 258 -9.53 -23.53 -2.66
N PHE A 259 -10.57 -22.88 -2.14
CA PHE A 259 -11.50 -23.45 -1.14
C PHE A 259 -12.95 -23.40 -1.64
N GLU A 260 -13.67 -24.51 -1.48
CA GLU A 260 -15.13 -24.51 -1.61
C GLU A 260 -15.84 -24.51 -0.24
N SER A 261 -17.05 -23.96 -0.22
CA SER A 261 -17.72 -23.53 1.02
C SER A 261 -19.17 -23.97 1.13
N ILE A 262 -19.59 -24.33 2.35
CA ILE A 262 -21.00 -24.40 2.74
C ILE A 262 -21.50 -23.01 3.09
N LEU A 263 -22.67 -22.66 2.57
CA LEU A 263 -23.32 -21.36 2.73
C LEU A 263 -24.52 -21.47 3.67
N HIS A 264 -24.27 -21.46 4.97
CA HIS A 264 -25.32 -21.52 6.00
C HIS A 264 -26.21 -20.27 5.89
N PRO A 265 -27.53 -20.39 5.68
CA PRO A 265 -28.44 -19.24 5.71
C PRO A 265 -28.43 -18.55 7.08
N ILE A 266 -28.59 -17.23 7.11
CA ILE A 266 -28.77 -16.46 8.34
C ILE A 266 -30.23 -16.00 8.40
N GLU A 267 -30.97 -16.52 9.37
CA GLU A 267 -32.34 -16.06 9.64
C GLU A 267 -32.34 -14.62 10.19
N HIS A 268 -33.38 -13.86 9.86
CA HIS A 268 -33.49 -12.44 10.20
C HIS A 268 -34.79 -12.14 10.93
N ASP A 269 -34.68 -11.70 12.18
CA ASP A 269 -35.74 -10.91 12.78
C ASP A 269 -35.81 -9.55 12.06
N LEU A 270 -36.91 -9.33 11.35
CA LEU A 270 -37.15 -8.12 10.56
C LEU A 270 -37.10 -6.84 11.42
N GLN A 271 -37.44 -6.92 12.71
CA GLN A 271 -37.47 -5.75 13.60
C GLN A 271 -36.07 -5.15 13.84
N LEU A 272 -35.01 -5.96 13.77
CA LEU A 272 -33.61 -5.54 14.02
C LEU A 272 -32.86 -5.06 12.76
N THR A 273 -33.54 -4.93 11.61
CA THR A 273 -32.89 -4.59 10.33
C THR A 273 -33.10 -3.13 9.88
N VAL A 274 -34.06 -2.40 10.46
CA VAL A 274 -34.57 -1.10 9.96
C VAL A 274 -33.49 -0.02 9.75
N ASN A 275 -32.42 -0.01 10.53
CA ASN A 275 -31.31 0.95 10.39
C ASN A 275 -30.04 0.38 9.72
N ARG A 276 -30.06 -0.88 9.24
CA ARG A 276 -28.90 -1.54 8.66
C ARG A 276 -28.69 -1.16 7.18
N LYS A 277 -27.50 -0.63 6.85
CA LYS A 277 -27.14 -0.34 5.45
C LYS A 277 -26.52 -1.51 4.66
N THR A 278 -26.46 -2.71 5.24
CA THR A 278 -26.04 -3.98 4.62
C THR A 278 -26.61 -5.13 5.47
N ILE A 279 -27.02 -6.22 4.84
CA ILE A 279 -27.75 -7.32 5.47
C ILE A 279 -26.96 -8.63 5.22
N PRO A 280 -26.47 -9.32 6.28
CA PRO A 280 -25.70 -10.55 6.15
C PRO A 280 -26.61 -11.77 6.02
N TYR A 281 -26.96 -12.19 4.80
CA TYR A 281 -27.93 -13.28 4.57
C TYR A 281 -27.34 -14.71 4.66
N GLN A 282 -26.01 -14.86 4.65
CA GLN A 282 -25.30 -16.15 4.69
C GLN A 282 -24.01 -16.10 5.52
N LYS A 283 -23.65 -17.23 6.14
CA LYS A 283 -22.40 -17.50 6.86
C LYS A 283 -21.64 -18.61 6.13
N HIS A 284 -20.43 -18.30 5.67
CA HIS A 284 -19.63 -19.21 4.85
C HIS A 284 -18.69 -20.06 5.73
N GLU A 285 -18.62 -21.36 5.49
CA GLU A 285 -17.74 -22.33 6.17
C GLU A 285 -16.99 -23.19 5.15
N ALA A 286 -15.66 -23.24 5.21
CA ALA A 286 -14.86 -24.01 4.26
C ALA A 286 -15.14 -25.52 4.41
N MET A 287 -15.66 -26.15 3.36
CA MET A 287 -16.01 -27.57 3.35
C MET A 287 -14.95 -28.44 2.67
N SER A 288 -14.17 -27.87 1.75
CA SER A 288 -13.11 -28.56 1.01
C SER A 288 -12.04 -27.58 0.56
N PHE A 289 -10.86 -28.12 0.26
CA PHE A 289 -9.81 -27.41 -0.48
C PHE A 289 -9.19 -28.34 -1.52
N CYS A 290 -8.67 -27.75 -2.58
CA CYS A 290 -7.69 -28.41 -3.44
C CYS A 290 -6.40 -27.59 -3.47
N LEU A 291 -5.27 -28.27 -3.55
CA LEU A 291 -3.97 -27.65 -3.85
C LEU A 291 -3.20 -28.47 -4.88
N TYR A 292 -2.47 -27.78 -5.74
CA TYR A 292 -1.59 -28.36 -6.74
C TYR A 292 -0.20 -27.71 -6.64
N VAL A 293 0.84 -28.52 -6.47
CA VAL A 293 2.23 -28.04 -6.44
C VAL A 293 2.81 -28.16 -7.84
N LYS A 294 2.88 -27.03 -8.55
CA LYS A 294 3.56 -26.94 -9.84
C LYS A 294 5.07 -26.87 -9.63
N THR A 295 5.78 -27.75 -10.30
CA THR A 295 7.24 -27.77 -10.37
C THR A 295 7.72 -27.52 -11.79
N THR A 296 8.91 -26.92 -11.93
CA THR A 296 9.63 -26.86 -13.22
C THR A 296 10.28 -28.20 -13.51
N ASP A 297 10.33 -28.64 -14.76
CA ASP A 297 10.80 -29.98 -15.13
C ASP A 297 12.27 -30.24 -14.69
N ASP A 298 13.10 -29.19 -14.59
CA ASP A 298 14.44 -29.21 -13.98
C ASP A 298 14.50 -29.86 -12.59
N VAL A 299 13.50 -29.64 -11.74
CA VAL A 299 13.45 -30.16 -10.36
C VAL A 299 12.45 -31.31 -10.18
N ALA A 300 11.67 -31.65 -11.20
CA ALA A 300 10.63 -32.69 -11.13
C ALA A 300 11.19 -34.11 -10.86
N ASN A 301 12.48 -34.30 -11.14
CA ASN A 301 13.23 -35.53 -10.89
C ASN A 301 13.93 -35.56 -9.52
N ILE A 302 13.91 -34.48 -8.73
CA ILE A 302 14.51 -34.46 -7.39
C ILE A 302 13.61 -35.29 -6.43
N PRO A 303 14.14 -36.34 -5.78
CA PRO A 303 13.37 -37.13 -4.82
C PRO A 303 12.84 -36.26 -3.67
N SER A 304 11.52 -36.25 -3.49
CA SER A 304 10.84 -35.41 -2.50
C SER A 304 9.45 -35.95 -2.18
N ASN A 305 8.93 -35.65 -0.98
CA ASN A 305 7.59 -36.05 -0.55
C ASN A 305 6.49 -35.06 -1.01
N ILE A 306 6.73 -34.36 -2.11
CA ILE A 306 5.83 -33.32 -2.64
C ILE A 306 4.75 -33.98 -3.54
N PRO A 307 3.44 -33.68 -3.36
CA PRO A 307 2.39 -34.26 -4.19
C PRO A 307 2.57 -33.95 -5.68
N LYS A 308 2.70 -34.99 -6.51
CA LYS A 308 2.83 -34.87 -7.99
C LYS A 308 1.48 -34.68 -8.71
N LYS A 309 0.36 -34.91 -8.02
CA LYS A 309 -1.02 -34.68 -8.50
C LYS A 309 -1.70 -33.68 -7.56
N PRO A 310 -2.76 -32.97 -8.00
CA PRO A 310 -3.58 -32.17 -7.10
C PRO A 310 -4.04 -32.99 -5.90
N TYR A 311 -3.80 -32.45 -4.72
CA TYR A 311 -4.31 -33.00 -3.47
C TYR A 311 -5.64 -32.31 -3.15
N LEU A 312 -6.67 -33.10 -2.89
CA LEU A 312 -8.01 -32.62 -2.56
C LEU A 312 -8.45 -33.22 -1.23
N TYR A 313 -9.11 -32.40 -0.41
CA TYR A 313 -9.62 -32.80 0.88
C TYR A 313 -10.99 -32.16 1.12
N ARG A 314 -11.95 -32.93 1.67
CA ARG A 314 -13.29 -32.47 2.05
C ARG A 314 -13.61 -32.91 3.48
N GLY A 315 -13.98 -31.97 4.34
CA GLY A 315 -14.22 -32.18 5.77
C GLY A 315 -14.34 -30.86 6.54
N LYS A 316 -14.87 -30.92 7.77
CA LYS A 316 -15.13 -29.73 8.62
C LYS A 316 -13.85 -28.98 9.02
N ASP A 317 -12.73 -29.69 9.08
CA ASP A 317 -11.39 -29.18 9.39
C ASP A 317 -10.56 -28.84 8.14
N ALA A 318 -11.20 -28.65 6.96
CA ALA A 318 -10.53 -28.34 5.69
C ALA A 318 -9.49 -27.21 5.80
N ALA A 319 -9.82 -26.09 6.48
CA ALA A 319 -8.89 -24.97 6.65
C ALA A 319 -7.69 -25.30 7.58
N GLU A 320 -7.84 -26.22 8.53
CA GLU A 320 -6.75 -26.69 9.40
C GLU A 320 -5.86 -27.71 8.66
N GLN A 321 -6.47 -28.64 7.93
CA GLN A 321 -5.77 -29.64 7.12
C GLN A 321 -4.99 -29.01 5.95
N PHE A 322 -5.53 -27.94 5.35
CA PHE A 322 -4.80 -27.12 4.38
C PHE A 322 -3.51 -26.56 5.01
N ILE A 323 -3.61 -25.97 6.20
CA ILE A 323 -2.47 -25.39 6.92
C ILE A 323 -1.42 -26.46 7.30
N LYS A 324 -1.85 -27.67 7.70
CA LYS A 324 -0.94 -28.81 7.93
C LYS A 324 -0.23 -29.23 6.64
N CYS A 325 -0.98 -29.39 5.55
CA CYS A 325 -0.45 -29.85 4.26
C CYS A 325 0.57 -28.85 3.67
N ILE A 326 0.22 -27.55 3.61
CA ILE A 326 1.11 -26.52 3.07
C ILE A 326 2.36 -26.29 3.93
N LYS A 327 2.28 -26.52 5.24
CA LYS A 327 3.47 -26.53 6.12
C LYS A 327 4.43 -27.65 5.73
N THR A 328 3.95 -28.89 5.59
CA THR A 328 4.78 -30.03 5.19
C THR A 328 5.43 -29.80 3.82
N ILE A 329 4.67 -29.31 2.83
CA ILE A 329 5.19 -28.97 1.50
C ILE A 329 6.28 -27.89 1.60
N ALA A 330 6.07 -26.84 2.40
CA ALA A 330 7.05 -25.77 2.59
C ALA A 330 8.31 -26.24 3.34
N GLU A 331 8.20 -27.20 4.26
CA GLU A 331 9.34 -27.82 4.94
C GLU A 331 10.17 -28.68 3.97
N GLU A 332 9.54 -29.47 3.09
CA GLU A 332 10.24 -30.21 2.02
C GLU A 332 10.93 -29.27 1.02
N VAL A 333 10.23 -28.25 0.51
CA VAL A 333 10.79 -27.23 -0.39
C VAL A 333 11.95 -26.47 0.29
N SER A 334 11.86 -26.20 1.60
CA SER A 334 12.94 -25.58 2.38
C SER A 334 14.16 -26.50 2.58
N LYS A 335 14.03 -27.83 2.43
CA LYS A 335 15.17 -28.75 2.34
C LYS A 335 15.79 -28.70 0.94
N ILE A 336 14.98 -28.76 -0.11
CA ILE A 336 15.45 -28.74 -1.51
C ILE A 336 16.19 -27.44 -1.82
N TYR A 337 15.68 -26.27 -1.44
CA TYR A 337 16.36 -24.99 -1.67
C TYR A 337 17.69 -24.80 -0.89
N LYS A 338 18.06 -25.72 0.02
CA LYS A 338 19.36 -25.76 0.70
C LYS A 338 20.37 -26.69 0.02
N LEU A 339 19.96 -27.43 -1.00
CA LEU A 339 20.90 -28.17 -1.85
C LEU A 339 21.81 -27.18 -2.59
N ASN A 340 23.07 -27.59 -2.76
CA ASN A 340 24.09 -26.83 -3.46
C ASN A 340 24.88 -27.79 -4.35
N ALA A 341 24.21 -28.26 -5.41
CA ALA A 341 24.79 -29.10 -6.44
C ALA A 341 25.94 -28.33 -7.13
N PRO A 342 27.13 -28.94 -7.30
CA PRO A 342 28.21 -28.32 -8.06
C PRO A 342 27.82 -28.19 -9.54
N MET A 343 28.43 -27.23 -10.23
CA MET A 343 28.26 -27.07 -11.67
C MET A 343 28.68 -28.35 -12.41
N ILE A 344 27.81 -28.85 -13.27
CA ILE A 344 28.11 -29.95 -14.20
C ILE A 344 29.18 -29.45 -15.19
N PRO A 345 30.19 -30.27 -15.58
CA PRO A 345 31.12 -29.89 -16.63
C PRO A 345 30.38 -29.48 -17.92
N LEU A 346 30.67 -28.29 -18.43
CA LEU A 346 30.01 -27.76 -19.62
C LEU A 346 30.26 -28.67 -20.83
N THR A 347 29.22 -28.85 -21.64
CA THR A 347 29.34 -29.41 -22.99
C THR A 347 30.15 -28.49 -23.90
N GLN A 348 30.60 -29.01 -25.04
CA GLN A 348 31.33 -28.23 -26.05
C GLN A 348 30.52 -26.99 -26.49
N GLU A 349 29.21 -27.16 -26.69
CA GLU A 349 28.27 -26.09 -27.10
C GLU A 349 28.13 -25.02 -26.02
N GLU A 350 27.91 -25.41 -24.75
CA GLU A 350 27.83 -24.48 -23.62
C GLU A 350 29.14 -23.72 -23.40
N GLN A 351 30.29 -24.38 -23.61
CA GLN A 351 31.60 -23.74 -23.48
C GLN A 351 31.84 -22.72 -24.61
N THR A 352 31.48 -23.04 -25.86
CA THR A 352 31.49 -22.07 -26.98
C THR A 352 30.51 -20.91 -26.75
N LEU A 353 29.33 -21.16 -26.18
CA LEU A 353 28.36 -20.13 -25.82
C LEU A 353 28.87 -19.23 -24.68
N PHE A 354 29.55 -19.80 -23.69
CA PHE A 354 30.21 -19.02 -22.64
C PHE A 354 31.34 -18.13 -23.19
N GLU A 355 32.16 -18.66 -24.11
CA GLU A 355 33.27 -17.92 -24.72
C GLU A 355 32.77 -16.77 -25.60
N SER A 356 31.82 -17.05 -26.49
CA SER A 356 31.26 -16.06 -27.44
C SER A 356 30.28 -15.05 -26.83
N ALA A 357 29.79 -15.27 -25.59
CA ALA A 357 28.91 -14.33 -24.92
C ALA A 357 29.58 -12.96 -24.66
N ASN A 358 29.09 -11.94 -25.36
CA ASN A 358 29.47 -10.53 -25.20
C ASN A 358 28.59 -9.78 -24.17
N GLU A 359 27.46 -10.36 -23.78
CA GLU A 359 26.49 -9.78 -22.84
C GLU A 359 26.20 -10.71 -21.66
N CYS A 360 25.94 -10.14 -20.49
CA CYS A 360 25.58 -10.88 -19.29
C CYS A 360 24.09 -11.25 -19.30
N PHE A 361 23.76 -12.54 -19.44
CA PHE A 361 22.37 -13.02 -19.58
C PHE A 361 21.40 -12.60 -18.46
N MET A 362 21.93 -12.25 -17.27
CA MET A 362 21.12 -11.76 -16.15
C MET A 362 20.65 -10.31 -16.31
N CYS A 363 21.53 -9.40 -16.74
CA CYS A 363 21.24 -7.97 -16.77
C CYS A 363 21.02 -7.40 -18.19
N GLY A 364 21.46 -8.11 -19.24
CA GLY A 364 21.42 -7.62 -20.62
C GLY A 364 22.54 -6.63 -20.96
N GLU A 365 23.46 -6.36 -20.02
CA GLU A 365 24.55 -5.40 -20.22
C GLU A 365 25.79 -6.09 -20.80
N ALA A 366 26.46 -5.43 -21.75
CA ALA A 366 27.67 -5.92 -22.40
C ALA A 366 28.88 -5.93 -21.44
N PHE A 367 29.68 -7.00 -21.48
CA PHE A 367 30.90 -7.13 -20.66
C PHE A 367 31.93 -6.06 -21.01
N GLN A 368 32.38 -5.26 -20.03
CA GLN A 368 33.37 -4.21 -20.24
C GLN A 368 34.81 -4.70 -20.00
N LEU A 369 35.78 -3.90 -20.43
CA LEU A 369 37.20 -4.22 -20.25
C LEU A 369 37.56 -4.22 -18.75
N GLY A 370 37.76 -5.41 -18.18
CA GLY A 370 38.02 -5.63 -16.75
C GLY A 370 36.88 -6.34 -16.01
N ASP A 371 35.73 -6.57 -16.63
CA ASP A 371 34.64 -7.35 -16.02
C ASP A 371 35.01 -8.83 -15.86
N LYS A 372 34.72 -9.37 -14.68
CA LYS A 372 34.89 -10.79 -14.41
C LYS A 372 33.67 -11.58 -14.92
N LYS A 373 33.74 -12.01 -16.18
CA LYS A 373 32.82 -12.98 -16.82
C LYS A 373 32.90 -14.33 -16.10
N VAL A 374 31.79 -14.81 -15.54
CA VAL A 374 31.67 -16.08 -14.79
C VAL A 374 30.57 -16.98 -15.34
N ARG A 375 30.63 -18.28 -15.04
CA ARG A 375 29.62 -19.27 -15.45
C ARG A 375 28.57 -19.41 -14.35
N ASP A 376 27.35 -18.91 -14.57
CA ASP A 376 26.24 -19.17 -13.64
C ASP A 376 25.67 -20.56 -13.85
N HIS A 377 25.19 -21.18 -12.76
CA HIS A 377 24.57 -22.49 -12.80
C HIS A 377 23.44 -22.60 -11.77
N CYS A 378 22.54 -23.54 -11.98
CA CYS A 378 21.48 -23.83 -11.05
C CYS A 378 22.02 -24.63 -9.85
N HIS A 379 22.11 -24.01 -8.67
CA HIS A 379 22.55 -24.70 -7.44
C HIS A 379 21.67 -25.90 -7.03
N LEU A 380 20.52 -26.14 -7.67
CA LEU A 380 19.67 -27.33 -7.44
C LEU A 380 19.99 -28.51 -8.38
N THR A 381 20.50 -28.23 -9.59
CA THR A 381 20.65 -29.24 -10.66
C THR A 381 22.05 -29.29 -11.27
N GLY A 382 22.93 -28.36 -10.92
CA GLY A 382 24.28 -28.21 -11.49
C GLY A 382 24.31 -27.69 -12.94
N LYS A 383 23.17 -27.61 -13.65
CA LYS A 383 23.11 -27.15 -15.05
C LYS A 383 23.61 -25.71 -15.19
N PHE A 384 24.43 -25.45 -16.20
CA PHE A 384 24.83 -24.11 -16.62
C PHE A 384 23.61 -23.29 -17.09
N ARG A 385 23.68 -21.96 -16.93
CA ARG A 385 22.61 -21.02 -17.29
C ARG A 385 23.05 -19.92 -18.24
N GLY A 386 24.34 -19.61 -18.28
CA GLY A 386 24.89 -18.57 -19.15
C GLY A 386 26.10 -17.84 -18.54
N ALA A 387 26.72 -16.98 -19.34
CA ALA A 387 27.79 -16.10 -18.90
C ALA A 387 27.23 -14.88 -18.16
N ALA A 388 27.68 -14.65 -16.92
CA ALA A 388 27.23 -13.54 -16.08
C ALA A 388 28.37 -12.65 -15.60
N HIS A 389 28.04 -11.40 -15.23
CA HIS A 389 28.91 -10.59 -14.38
C HIS A 389 29.02 -11.25 -12.99
N SER A 390 30.24 -11.33 -12.43
CA SER A 390 30.45 -11.88 -11.09
C SER A 390 29.65 -11.15 -9.99
N SER A 391 29.27 -9.89 -10.22
CA SER A 391 28.39 -9.10 -9.35
C SER A 391 26.92 -9.54 -9.43
N CYS A 392 26.41 -9.81 -10.63
CA CYS A 392 25.05 -10.35 -10.84
C CYS A 392 24.92 -11.77 -10.26
N ASN A 393 25.92 -12.63 -10.50
CA ASN A 393 25.94 -14.01 -10.00
C ASN A 393 25.81 -14.08 -8.46
N LEU A 394 26.39 -13.13 -7.72
CA LEU A 394 26.34 -13.10 -6.25
C LEU A 394 25.01 -12.56 -5.67
N LYS A 395 24.17 -11.92 -6.52
CA LYS A 395 22.82 -11.48 -6.17
C LYS A 395 21.80 -12.61 -6.34
N VAL A 396 21.92 -13.42 -7.39
CA VAL A 396 21.00 -14.53 -7.67
C VAL A 396 21.10 -15.59 -6.55
N ARG A 397 19.97 -15.87 -5.91
CA ARG A 397 19.85 -16.79 -4.76
C ARG A 397 18.52 -17.53 -4.81
N ASN A 398 18.49 -18.76 -4.29
CA ASN A 398 17.25 -19.50 -4.10
C ASN A 398 16.26 -18.70 -3.23
N PRO A 399 14.96 -18.67 -3.57
CA PRO A 399 13.98 -17.87 -2.84
C PRO A 399 13.81 -18.40 -1.41
N LYS A 400 13.76 -17.48 -0.44
CA LYS A 400 13.51 -17.79 0.99
C LYS A 400 12.01 -17.98 1.32
N PHE A 401 11.21 -18.37 0.34
CA PHE A 401 9.76 -18.54 0.50
C PHE A 401 9.16 -19.53 -0.51
N LEU A 402 8.02 -20.11 -0.15
CA LEU A 402 7.12 -20.82 -1.06
C LEU A 402 5.93 -19.89 -1.41
N PRO A 403 5.75 -19.47 -2.66
CA PRO A 403 4.55 -18.75 -3.09
C PRO A 403 3.34 -19.71 -3.19
N VAL A 404 2.20 -19.25 -2.68
CA VAL A 404 0.92 -19.97 -2.69
C VAL A 404 -0.14 -19.04 -3.26
N PHE A 405 -0.67 -19.39 -4.43
CA PHE A 405 -1.61 -18.58 -5.20
C PHE A 405 -3.04 -19.07 -5.04
N PHE A 406 -3.91 -18.11 -4.74
CA PHE A 406 -5.37 -18.20 -4.83
C PHE A 406 -5.86 -17.12 -5.80
N HIS A 407 -7.11 -17.22 -6.28
CA HIS A 407 -7.73 -16.19 -7.10
C HIS A 407 -8.72 -15.38 -6.25
N ASN A 408 -8.53 -14.06 -6.12
CA ASN A 408 -9.30 -13.20 -5.21
C ASN A 408 -9.12 -13.57 -3.71
N LEU A 409 -7.91 -14.00 -3.33
CA LEU A 409 -7.47 -14.23 -1.94
C LEU A 409 -7.87 -13.08 -0.99
N SER A 410 -7.72 -11.84 -1.46
CA SER A 410 -8.04 -10.61 -0.72
C SER A 410 -9.53 -10.49 -0.38
N GLY A 411 -10.40 -11.21 -1.09
CA GLY A 411 -11.85 -11.13 -1.00
C GLY A 411 -12.51 -12.33 -0.33
N TYR A 412 -11.84 -13.50 -0.27
CA TYR A 412 -12.46 -14.74 0.19
C TYR A 412 -11.53 -15.57 1.12
N ASP A 413 -10.61 -16.36 0.57
CA ASP A 413 -9.92 -17.46 1.27
C ASP A 413 -9.07 -17.02 2.45
N SER A 414 -8.55 -15.79 2.40
CA SER A 414 -7.76 -15.22 3.50
C SER A 414 -8.53 -15.23 4.83
N HIS A 415 -9.87 -15.19 4.80
CA HIS A 415 -10.71 -15.31 5.99
C HIS A 415 -10.73 -16.73 6.61
N TYR A 416 -10.42 -17.79 5.86
CA TYR A 416 -10.22 -19.14 6.37
C TYR A 416 -8.77 -19.37 6.80
N ILE A 417 -7.83 -18.98 5.95
CA ILE A 417 -6.39 -19.23 6.15
C ILE A 417 -5.88 -18.47 7.37
N VAL A 418 -6.15 -17.15 7.48
CA VAL A 418 -5.58 -16.31 8.55
C VAL A 418 -6.04 -16.73 9.95
N LYS A 419 -7.28 -17.21 10.11
CA LYS A 419 -7.78 -17.77 11.38
C LYS A 419 -6.92 -18.94 11.86
N ASN A 420 -6.44 -19.76 10.94
CA ASN A 420 -5.72 -21.00 11.23
C ASN A 420 -4.19 -20.83 11.31
N LEU A 421 -3.61 -19.66 11.00
CA LEU A 421 -2.15 -19.42 11.11
C LEU A 421 -1.61 -19.36 12.56
N GLY A 422 -2.49 -19.38 13.55
CA GLY A 422 -2.17 -19.30 14.98
C GLY A 422 -1.68 -20.59 15.65
N TYR A 423 -1.51 -21.69 14.89
CA TYR A 423 -1.13 -23.00 15.42
C TYR A 423 0.24 -23.06 16.13
N ASP A 424 1.12 -22.08 15.91
CA ASP A 424 2.39 -21.95 16.63
C ASP A 424 2.83 -20.49 16.80
N ASN A 425 3.84 -20.29 17.66
CA ASN A 425 4.42 -19.00 17.99
C ASN A 425 5.35 -18.40 16.90
N LYS A 426 5.39 -18.95 15.67
CA LYS A 426 6.22 -18.38 14.60
C LYS A 426 5.58 -17.12 14.00
N GLU A 427 6.44 -16.18 13.62
CA GLU A 427 6.08 -14.85 13.08
C GLU A 427 5.14 -14.93 11.87
N ILE A 428 4.14 -14.05 11.87
CA ILE A 428 3.24 -13.80 10.75
C ILE A 428 3.49 -12.37 10.26
N PHE A 429 3.80 -12.22 8.98
CA PHE A 429 3.96 -10.94 8.30
C PHE A 429 2.69 -10.65 7.49
N VAL A 430 2.22 -9.40 7.50
CA VAL A 430 0.96 -9.00 6.86
C VAL A 430 1.16 -7.68 6.13
N ILE A 431 0.68 -7.59 4.90
CA ILE A 431 0.59 -6.36 4.11
C ILE A 431 -0.90 -5.97 4.03
N PRO A 432 -1.42 -5.13 4.95
CA PRO A 432 -2.83 -4.79 4.99
C PRO A 432 -3.25 -3.82 3.88
N ASN A 433 -4.47 -3.98 3.37
CA ASN A 433 -5.14 -3.03 2.47
C ASN A 433 -6.26 -2.28 3.21
N THR A 434 -7.03 -2.99 4.04
CA THR A 434 -8.01 -2.43 4.99
C THR A 434 -7.88 -3.15 6.35
N GLU A 435 -8.77 -2.89 7.32
CA GLU A 435 -8.82 -3.70 8.55
C GLU A 435 -9.30 -5.16 8.30
N GLU A 436 -9.90 -5.44 7.13
CA GLU A 436 -10.49 -6.74 6.77
C GLU A 436 -9.76 -7.45 5.62
N LYS A 437 -9.17 -6.71 4.67
CA LYS A 437 -8.54 -7.25 3.46
C LYS A 437 -7.03 -7.04 3.46
N TYR A 438 -6.29 -8.09 3.13
CA TYR A 438 -4.82 -8.10 3.04
C TYR A 438 -4.39 -8.18 1.56
N ILE A 439 -3.30 -7.49 1.18
CA ILE A 439 -2.67 -7.63 -0.14
C ILE A 439 -1.94 -8.97 -0.22
N SER A 440 -1.25 -9.32 0.86
CA SER A 440 -0.56 -10.59 1.07
C SER A 440 -0.27 -10.77 2.55
N PHE A 441 -0.08 -12.01 2.96
CA PHE A 441 0.42 -12.37 4.29
C PHE A 441 1.37 -13.56 4.16
N SER A 442 2.21 -13.77 5.17
CA SER A 442 3.23 -14.82 5.15
C SER A 442 3.47 -15.41 6.54
N LYS A 443 3.54 -16.73 6.64
CA LYS A 443 3.85 -17.46 7.87
C LYS A 443 5.27 -17.98 7.82
N LYS A 444 6.09 -17.64 8.81
CA LYS A 444 7.45 -18.16 8.94
C LYS A 444 7.41 -19.61 9.45
N ILE A 445 8.07 -20.54 8.78
CA ILE A 445 8.13 -21.95 9.22
C ILE A 445 9.43 -22.24 10.01
N ASN A 446 10.55 -21.71 9.52
CA ASN A 446 11.86 -21.83 10.15
C ASN A 446 12.60 -20.48 10.08
N ASN A 447 13.84 -20.39 10.57
CA ASN A 447 14.54 -19.11 10.71
C ASN A 447 14.71 -18.36 9.37
N ASP A 448 14.78 -19.09 8.25
CA ASP A 448 15.16 -18.58 6.93
C ASP A 448 14.10 -18.83 5.84
N PHE A 449 12.92 -19.38 6.18
CA PHE A 449 11.91 -19.73 5.19
C PHE A 449 10.48 -19.45 5.64
N SER A 450 9.63 -18.98 4.71
CA SER A 450 8.22 -18.69 4.93
C SER A 450 7.30 -19.22 3.82
N ILE A 451 6.03 -19.40 4.15
CA ILE A 451 4.95 -19.55 3.17
C ILE A 451 4.44 -18.14 2.86
N ARG A 452 4.31 -17.78 1.58
CA ARG A 452 3.81 -16.46 1.12
C ARG A 452 2.51 -16.65 0.35
N PHE A 453 1.41 -16.17 0.89
CA PHE A 453 0.10 -16.24 0.24
C PHE A 453 -0.11 -15.04 -0.69
N LEU A 454 -0.49 -15.31 -1.94
CA LEU A 454 -0.54 -14.38 -3.04
C LEU A 454 -1.88 -14.47 -3.79
N ASP A 455 -2.28 -13.36 -4.39
CA ASP A 455 -3.58 -13.17 -5.01
C ASP A 455 -3.43 -12.93 -6.51
N THR A 456 -3.81 -13.90 -7.34
CA THR A 456 -3.66 -13.78 -8.81
C THR A 456 -4.55 -12.68 -9.40
N TYR A 457 -5.64 -12.30 -8.72
CA TYR A 457 -6.49 -11.19 -9.15
C TYR A 457 -5.77 -9.82 -9.04
N ARG A 458 -4.70 -9.74 -8.23
CA ARG A 458 -3.78 -8.57 -8.19
C ARG A 458 -2.79 -8.52 -9.35
N PHE A 459 -2.81 -9.54 -10.23
CA PHE A 459 -2.06 -9.58 -11.48
C PHE A 459 -3.00 -9.54 -12.70
N MET A 460 -4.12 -10.27 -12.64
CA MET A 460 -5.10 -10.40 -13.72
C MET A 460 -6.50 -10.09 -13.15
N PRO A 461 -6.97 -8.83 -13.20
CA PRO A 461 -8.19 -8.37 -12.53
C PRO A 461 -9.47 -8.69 -13.32
N ALA A 462 -9.62 -9.94 -13.73
CA ALA A 462 -10.80 -10.51 -14.39
C ALA A 462 -11.23 -11.79 -13.67
N SER A 463 -12.46 -12.28 -13.91
CA SER A 463 -12.92 -13.54 -13.32
C SER A 463 -12.18 -14.75 -13.91
N LEU A 464 -12.07 -15.84 -13.15
CA LEU A 464 -11.41 -17.07 -13.62
C LEU A 464 -12.05 -17.59 -14.93
N ASP A 465 -13.38 -17.54 -15.06
CA ASP A 465 -14.09 -17.88 -16.31
C ASP A 465 -13.66 -16.99 -17.49
N SER A 466 -13.61 -15.67 -17.29
CA SER A 466 -13.14 -14.73 -18.32
C SER A 466 -11.68 -15.00 -18.73
N LEU A 467 -10.85 -15.47 -17.79
CA LEU A 467 -9.46 -15.84 -18.07
C LEU A 467 -9.34 -17.20 -18.78
N VAL A 468 -10.15 -18.21 -18.42
CA VAL A 468 -10.18 -19.53 -19.09
C VAL A 468 -10.56 -19.39 -20.56
N ARG A 469 -11.58 -18.57 -20.88
CA ARG A 469 -12.02 -18.30 -22.26
C ARG A 469 -10.96 -17.65 -23.16
N ASN A 470 -9.87 -17.14 -22.59
CA ASN A 470 -8.75 -16.52 -23.31
C ASN A 470 -7.48 -17.41 -23.34
N LEU A 471 -7.55 -18.68 -22.93
CA LEU A 471 -6.42 -19.60 -22.97
C LEU A 471 -6.17 -20.15 -24.39
N PRO A 472 -4.93 -20.05 -24.93
CA PRO A 472 -4.60 -20.62 -26.24
C PRO A 472 -4.26 -22.12 -26.19
N THR A 473 -3.90 -22.66 -25.01
CA THR A 473 -3.51 -24.07 -24.84
C THR A 473 -3.86 -24.59 -23.44
N PHE A 474 -4.12 -25.89 -23.32
CA PHE A 474 -4.61 -26.55 -22.10
C PHE A 474 -3.64 -27.62 -21.55
N ARG A 475 -2.34 -27.49 -21.81
CA ARG A 475 -1.28 -28.52 -21.59
C ARG A 475 -1.16 -29.13 -20.19
N GLU A 476 -1.68 -28.49 -19.13
CA GLU A 476 -1.69 -29.11 -17.80
C GLU A 476 -2.99 -29.89 -17.52
N LEU A 477 -4.09 -29.65 -18.23
CA LEU A 477 -5.27 -30.52 -18.18
C LEU A 477 -4.93 -31.91 -18.76
N GLU A 478 -4.15 -31.96 -19.85
CA GLU A 478 -3.60 -33.19 -20.46
C GLU A 478 -2.80 -34.07 -19.47
N ARG A 479 -2.32 -33.52 -18.35
CA ARG A 479 -1.62 -34.28 -17.29
C ARG A 479 -2.57 -34.97 -16.29
N PHE A 480 -3.84 -34.58 -16.24
CA PHE A 480 -4.78 -34.93 -15.15
C PHE A 480 -6.19 -35.37 -15.61
N TYR A 481 -6.45 -35.32 -16.91
CA TYR A 481 -7.74 -35.57 -17.56
C TYR A 481 -7.54 -36.22 -18.94
N ASN A 482 -8.54 -36.97 -19.42
CA ASN A 482 -8.55 -37.58 -20.75
C ASN A 482 -9.22 -36.68 -21.82
N GLU A 483 -9.16 -37.04 -23.10
CA GLU A 483 -9.70 -36.21 -24.19
C GLU A 483 -11.19 -35.87 -24.08
N GLU A 484 -12.02 -36.74 -23.52
CA GLU A 484 -13.46 -36.51 -23.34
C GLU A 484 -13.71 -35.51 -22.20
N GLU A 485 -12.98 -35.68 -21.08
CA GLU A 485 -12.99 -34.74 -19.96
C GLU A 485 -12.45 -33.36 -20.36
N ILE A 486 -11.38 -33.29 -21.17
CA ILE A 486 -10.78 -32.04 -21.65
C ILE A 486 -11.75 -31.26 -22.55
N LYS A 487 -12.55 -31.93 -23.38
CA LYS A 487 -13.58 -31.27 -24.22
C LYS A 487 -14.63 -30.54 -23.37
N LEU A 488 -14.95 -31.05 -22.19
CA LEU A 488 -15.81 -30.36 -21.22
C LEU A 488 -15.06 -29.25 -20.47
N LEU A 489 -13.80 -29.46 -20.10
CA LEU A 489 -12.95 -28.49 -19.38
C LEU A 489 -12.32 -27.41 -20.30
N THR A 490 -13.04 -26.98 -21.33
CA THR A 490 -12.69 -25.82 -22.17
C THR A 490 -13.24 -24.49 -21.62
N ARG A 491 -14.16 -24.56 -20.66
CA ARG A 491 -14.79 -23.42 -19.96
C ARG A 491 -14.88 -23.68 -18.46
N LYS A 492 -15.12 -22.64 -17.66
CA LYS A 492 -15.50 -22.84 -16.25
C LYS A 492 -16.89 -23.49 -16.19
N GLY A 493 -17.06 -24.46 -15.29
CA GLY A 493 -18.36 -25.07 -14.99
C GLY A 493 -19.26 -24.17 -14.14
N VAL A 494 -20.42 -24.68 -13.74
CA VAL A 494 -21.36 -24.03 -12.82
C VAL A 494 -21.49 -24.84 -11.53
N PHE A 495 -21.74 -24.16 -10.40
CA PHE A 495 -21.89 -24.80 -9.09
C PHE A 495 -23.06 -24.16 -8.32
N PRO A 496 -23.94 -24.94 -7.66
CA PRO A 496 -25.17 -24.42 -7.07
C PRO A 496 -24.92 -23.87 -5.65
N TYR A 497 -24.14 -22.80 -5.56
CA TYR A 497 -23.64 -22.22 -4.30
C TYR A 497 -24.73 -22.05 -3.22
N ASP A 498 -25.87 -21.44 -3.57
CA ASP A 498 -26.99 -21.17 -2.66
C ASP A 498 -27.75 -22.43 -2.19
N TYR A 499 -27.53 -23.58 -2.83
CA TYR A 499 -28.10 -24.89 -2.46
C TYR A 499 -27.25 -25.66 -1.44
N ILE A 500 -25.94 -25.40 -1.39
CA ILE A 500 -24.97 -26.11 -0.52
C ILE A 500 -25.00 -25.53 0.90
N THR A 501 -26.13 -25.75 1.59
CA THR A 501 -26.38 -25.22 2.94
C THR A 501 -25.94 -26.15 4.08
N SER A 502 -25.59 -27.41 3.81
CA SER A 502 -25.03 -28.34 4.79
C SER A 502 -24.13 -29.41 4.16
N PHE A 503 -23.41 -30.18 4.98
CA PHE A 503 -22.64 -31.35 4.51
C PHE A 503 -23.54 -32.49 3.99
N ASP A 504 -24.80 -32.54 4.38
CA ASP A 504 -25.77 -33.57 3.98
C ASP A 504 -26.24 -33.34 2.54
N LYS A 505 -26.32 -32.07 2.10
CA LYS A 505 -26.55 -31.70 0.69
C LYS A 505 -25.49 -32.28 -0.25
N LEU A 506 -24.27 -32.53 0.24
CA LEU A 506 -23.19 -33.16 -0.54
C LEU A 506 -23.41 -34.67 -0.75
N GLN A 507 -24.34 -35.31 -0.02
CA GLN A 507 -24.71 -36.71 -0.21
C GLN A 507 -25.84 -36.92 -1.23
N VAL A 508 -26.45 -35.83 -1.73
CA VAL A 508 -27.51 -35.90 -2.75
C VAL A 508 -26.96 -36.55 -4.03
N THR A 509 -27.62 -37.61 -4.49
CA THR A 509 -27.16 -38.50 -5.58
C THR A 509 -27.60 -38.05 -6.98
N THR A 510 -28.19 -36.86 -7.09
CA THR A 510 -28.70 -36.25 -8.33
C THR A 510 -28.20 -34.81 -8.44
N LEU A 511 -28.03 -34.32 -9.67
CA LEU A 511 -27.81 -32.90 -9.91
C LEU A 511 -29.07 -32.10 -9.52
N PRO A 512 -28.95 -30.94 -8.85
CA PRO A 512 -30.07 -30.02 -8.57
C PRO A 512 -30.80 -29.53 -9.84
N SER A 513 -32.02 -29.01 -9.67
CA SER A 513 -32.76 -28.38 -10.78
C SER A 513 -32.14 -27.04 -11.20
N ILE A 514 -32.51 -26.50 -12.36
CA ILE A 514 -31.87 -25.28 -12.90
C ILE A 514 -32.11 -24.05 -12.00
N GLU A 515 -33.27 -23.99 -11.35
CA GLU A 515 -33.66 -22.97 -10.39
C GLU A 515 -32.80 -23.02 -9.11
N GLU A 516 -32.34 -24.22 -8.72
CA GLU A 516 -31.48 -24.44 -7.54
C GLU A 516 -30.02 -24.00 -7.77
N PHE A 517 -29.64 -23.63 -9.01
CA PHE A 517 -28.37 -22.97 -9.33
C PHE A 517 -28.43 -21.42 -9.24
N SER A 518 -29.61 -20.83 -8.97
CA SER A 518 -29.75 -19.37 -8.87
C SER A 518 -28.89 -18.76 -7.74
N ASN A 519 -28.22 -17.64 -8.03
CA ASN A 519 -27.33 -16.98 -7.08
C ASN A 519 -27.97 -15.71 -6.49
N LYS A 520 -28.15 -15.68 -5.16
CA LYS A 520 -28.82 -14.59 -4.45
C LYS A 520 -27.97 -13.32 -4.26
N LEU A 521 -26.65 -13.42 -4.36
CA LEU A 521 -25.74 -12.27 -4.24
C LEU A 521 -25.69 -11.44 -5.52
N THR A 522 -25.74 -12.10 -6.68
CA THR A 522 -25.70 -11.47 -8.01
C THR A 522 -27.06 -11.32 -8.67
N CYS A 523 -28.12 -11.91 -8.10
CA CYS A 523 -29.45 -12.01 -8.70
C CYS A 523 -29.41 -12.59 -10.13
N SER A 524 -28.61 -13.65 -10.32
CA SER A 524 -28.37 -14.26 -11.63
C SER A 524 -28.73 -15.74 -11.63
N GLU A 525 -29.45 -16.17 -12.66
CA GLU A 525 -29.71 -17.57 -13.00
C GLU A 525 -28.66 -18.08 -13.99
N ILE A 526 -28.56 -19.41 -14.15
CA ILE A 526 -27.72 -20.05 -15.18
C ILE A 526 -28.55 -20.29 -16.44
N THR A 527 -27.91 -20.48 -17.59
CA THR A 527 -28.62 -20.83 -18.83
C THR A 527 -28.95 -22.33 -18.89
N GLU A 528 -29.92 -22.72 -19.73
CA GLU A 528 -30.19 -24.13 -20.03
C GLU A 528 -28.95 -24.85 -20.59
N GLU A 529 -28.12 -24.15 -21.39
CA GLU A 529 -26.85 -24.69 -21.91
C GLU A 529 -25.88 -25.03 -20.77
N ASP A 530 -25.79 -24.17 -19.74
CA ASP A 530 -24.95 -24.40 -18.56
C ASP A 530 -25.43 -25.60 -17.72
N HIS A 531 -26.75 -25.77 -17.60
CA HIS A 531 -27.35 -26.90 -16.87
C HIS A 531 -27.16 -28.23 -17.63
N GLU A 532 -27.34 -28.22 -18.95
CA GLU A 532 -27.03 -29.38 -19.81
C GLU A 532 -25.52 -29.70 -19.84
N HIS A 533 -24.66 -28.68 -19.76
CA HIS A 533 -23.22 -28.88 -19.58
C HIS A 533 -22.93 -29.52 -18.21
N ALA A 534 -23.57 -29.07 -17.13
CA ALA A 534 -23.41 -29.65 -15.79
C ALA A 534 -23.86 -31.12 -15.73
N LYS A 535 -24.96 -31.49 -16.42
CA LYS A 535 -25.40 -32.90 -16.57
C LYS A 535 -24.36 -33.76 -17.31
N LYS A 536 -23.75 -33.24 -18.37
CA LYS A 536 -22.68 -33.93 -19.13
C LYS A 536 -21.40 -34.10 -18.29
N VAL A 537 -21.02 -33.09 -17.50
CA VAL A 537 -19.93 -33.18 -16.52
C VAL A 537 -20.25 -34.27 -15.49
N TRP A 538 -21.45 -34.26 -14.90
CA TRP A 538 -21.85 -35.28 -13.91
C TRP A 538 -21.75 -36.72 -14.46
N SER A 539 -22.20 -36.96 -15.70
CA SER A 539 -22.18 -38.30 -16.29
C SER A 539 -20.79 -38.76 -16.74
N VAL A 540 -20.00 -37.90 -17.41
CA VAL A 540 -18.65 -38.24 -17.90
C VAL A 540 -17.67 -38.45 -16.74
N PHE A 541 -17.71 -37.60 -15.72
CA PHE A 541 -16.91 -37.78 -14.50
C PHE A 541 -17.49 -38.83 -13.53
N LYS A 542 -18.68 -39.38 -13.82
CA LYS A 542 -19.33 -40.49 -13.09
C LYS A 542 -19.58 -40.16 -11.62
N CYS A 543 -19.97 -38.92 -11.34
CA CYS A 543 -20.27 -38.42 -10.01
C CYS A 543 -21.42 -39.22 -9.38
N LYS A 544 -21.21 -39.76 -8.17
CA LYS A 544 -22.24 -40.49 -7.41
C LYS A 544 -23.08 -39.56 -6.53
N ASN A 545 -22.52 -38.40 -6.18
CA ASN A 545 -23.17 -37.40 -5.34
C ASN A 545 -22.62 -35.99 -5.60
N LEU A 546 -23.33 -35.00 -5.08
CA LEU A 546 -23.03 -33.58 -5.27
C LEU A 546 -21.70 -33.15 -4.61
N GLY A 547 -21.22 -33.92 -3.62
CA GLY A 547 -19.87 -33.83 -3.09
C GLY A 547 -18.81 -34.21 -4.12
N GLU A 548 -18.90 -35.37 -4.76
CA GLU A 548 -17.99 -35.77 -5.84
C GLU A 548 -18.00 -34.74 -6.99
N TYR A 549 -19.18 -34.21 -7.36
CA TYR A 549 -19.28 -33.10 -8.32
C TYR A 549 -18.53 -31.84 -7.86
N SER A 550 -18.67 -31.45 -6.57
CA SER A 550 -17.91 -30.34 -5.97
C SER A 550 -16.40 -30.58 -5.99
N ASP A 551 -15.94 -31.82 -5.72
CA ASP A 551 -14.52 -32.16 -5.79
C ASP A 551 -13.96 -32.00 -7.22
N HIS A 552 -14.72 -32.44 -8.23
CA HIS A 552 -14.35 -32.30 -9.64
C HIS A 552 -14.32 -30.83 -10.10
N TYR A 553 -15.27 -30.01 -9.64
CA TYR A 553 -15.33 -28.57 -9.87
C TYR A 553 -14.13 -27.84 -9.23
N LEU A 554 -13.89 -28.04 -7.94
CA LEU A 554 -12.77 -27.43 -7.21
C LEU A 554 -11.40 -27.87 -7.76
N LYS A 555 -11.26 -29.14 -8.16
CA LYS A 555 -10.04 -29.63 -8.84
C LYS A 555 -9.82 -28.91 -10.18
N SER A 556 -10.87 -28.70 -10.99
CA SER A 556 -10.71 -28.05 -12.29
C SER A 556 -10.35 -26.57 -12.15
N ASP A 557 -10.94 -25.85 -11.20
CA ASP A 557 -10.60 -24.46 -10.89
C ASP A 557 -9.14 -24.28 -10.48
N VAL A 558 -8.60 -25.15 -9.61
CA VAL A 558 -7.18 -25.11 -9.22
C VAL A 558 -6.25 -25.40 -10.41
N ILE A 559 -6.64 -26.29 -11.33
CA ILE A 559 -5.85 -26.52 -12.55
C ILE A 559 -5.98 -25.34 -13.53
N PHE A 560 -7.17 -24.78 -13.75
CA PHE A 560 -7.36 -23.57 -14.58
C PHE A 560 -6.50 -22.42 -14.06
N LEU A 561 -6.54 -22.16 -12.75
CA LEU A 561 -5.70 -21.15 -12.10
C LEU A 561 -4.20 -21.40 -12.36
N SER A 562 -3.76 -22.66 -12.30
CA SER A 562 -2.37 -23.02 -12.61
C SER A 562 -2.00 -22.81 -14.08
N VAL A 563 -2.87 -23.17 -15.04
CA VAL A 563 -2.64 -22.95 -16.48
C VAL A 563 -2.56 -21.45 -16.79
N ILE A 564 -3.51 -20.66 -16.28
CA ILE A 564 -3.57 -19.21 -16.50
C ILE A 564 -2.32 -18.53 -15.93
N PHE A 565 -1.94 -18.84 -14.69
CA PHE A 565 -0.81 -18.16 -14.07
C PHE A 565 0.55 -18.68 -14.56
N GLU A 566 0.72 -19.97 -14.89
CA GLU A 566 1.95 -20.44 -15.54
C GLU A 566 2.10 -19.85 -16.96
N ASN A 567 1.02 -19.73 -17.74
CA ASN A 567 1.06 -19.02 -19.03
C ASN A 567 1.43 -17.53 -18.84
N PHE A 568 0.90 -16.87 -17.81
CA PHE A 568 1.31 -15.50 -17.47
C PHE A 568 2.80 -15.43 -17.07
N ARG A 569 3.33 -16.41 -16.32
CA ARG A 569 4.77 -16.54 -16.02
C ARG A 569 5.60 -16.77 -17.28
N ASP A 570 5.13 -17.58 -18.23
CA ASP A 570 5.83 -17.83 -19.50
C ASP A 570 5.90 -16.57 -20.36
N VAL A 571 4.79 -15.85 -20.52
CA VAL A 571 4.73 -14.58 -21.26
C VAL A 571 5.63 -13.54 -20.63
N THR A 572 5.60 -13.37 -19.30
CA THR A 572 6.41 -12.36 -18.59
C THR A 572 7.89 -12.71 -18.53
N MET A 573 8.25 -13.99 -18.40
CA MET A 573 9.63 -14.47 -18.57
C MET A 573 10.15 -14.30 -20.01
N LYS A 574 9.30 -14.48 -21.03
CA LYS A 574 9.69 -14.30 -22.44
C LYS A 574 9.83 -12.83 -22.85
N THR A 575 8.99 -11.94 -22.32
CA THR A 575 8.91 -10.53 -22.75
C THR A 575 9.69 -9.56 -21.86
N HIS A 576 9.71 -9.81 -20.55
CA HIS A 576 10.32 -8.91 -19.57
C HIS A 576 11.40 -9.61 -18.72
N PHE A 577 11.68 -10.89 -18.99
CA PHE A 577 12.67 -11.72 -18.30
C PHE A 577 12.47 -11.81 -16.78
N LEU A 578 11.25 -11.60 -16.27
CA LEU A 578 10.93 -11.56 -14.84
C LEU A 578 9.78 -12.52 -14.50
N ASP A 579 9.94 -13.30 -13.42
CA ASP A 579 8.91 -14.23 -12.95
C ASP A 579 7.98 -13.53 -11.92
N PRO A 580 6.66 -13.39 -12.21
CA PRO A 580 5.70 -12.75 -11.31
C PRO A 580 5.57 -13.46 -9.96
N ALA A 581 6.01 -14.72 -9.83
CA ALA A 581 6.02 -15.44 -8.55
C ALA A 581 6.94 -14.82 -7.47
N HIS A 582 7.88 -13.93 -7.85
CA HIS A 582 8.65 -13.15 -6.87
C HIS A 582 7.89 -11.95 -6.29
N TYR A 583 6.83 -11.49 -6.96
CA TYR A 583 6.16 -10.22 -6.70
C TYR A 583 4.89 -10.41 -5.85
N TYR A 584 4.29 -9.30 -5.43
CA TYR A 584 3.03 -9.29 -4.69
C TYR A 584 1.82 -8.86 -5.54
N THR A 585 2.05 -8.04 -6.58
CA THR A 585 1.02 -7.45 -7.45
C THR A 585 1.64 -7.07 -8.82
N LEU A 586 0.81 -6.91 -9.86
CA LEU A 586 1.28 -6.45 -11.18
C LEU A 586 2.02 -5.09 -11.14
N PRO A 587 1.57 -4.03 -10.44
CA PRO A 587 2.34 -2.79 -10.35
C PRO A 587 3.80 -2.95 -9.86
N GLY A 588 4.07 -3.92 -8.97
CA GLY A 588 5.44 -4.23 -8.55
C GLY A 588 6.28 -4.89 -9.64
N LEU A 589 5.66 -5.78 -10.43
CA LEU A 589 6.28 -6.41 -11.60
C LEU A 589 6.55 -5.37 -12.71
N SER A 590 5.54 -4.57 -13.06
CA SER A 590 5.63 -3.54 -14.10
C SER A 590 6.68 -2.48 -13.77
N TRP A 591 6.87 -2.15 -12.49
CA TRP A 591 7.91 -1.22 -12.05
C TRP A 591 9.32 -1.76 -12.27
N ASP A 592 9.61 -2.98 -11.82
CA ASP A 592 10.90 -3.64 -12.06
C ASP A 592 11.14 -3.90 -13.57
N ALA A 593 10.10 -4.29 -14.31
CA ALA A 593 10.15 -4.53 -15.75
C ALA A 593 10.50 -3.24 -16.52
N MET A 594 9.89 -2.11 -16.14
CA MET A 594 10.22 -0.79 -16.68
C MET A 594 11.66 -0.39 -16.36
N LEU A 595 12.08 -0.50 -15.10
CA LEU A 595 13.45 -0.15 -14.68
C LEU A 595 14.51 -1.00 -15.38
N ARG A 596 14.21 -2.27 -15.64
CA ARG A 596 15.12 -3.18 -16.36
C ARG A 596 15.17 -2.86 -17.85
N LEU A 597 14.02 -2.80 -18.54
CA LEU A 597 13.97 -2.57 -19.99
C LEU A 597 14.56 -1.20 -20.39
N THR A 598 14.37 -0.17 -19.56
CA THR A 598 14.81 1.20 -19.85
C THR A 598 16.22 1.52 -19.31
N HIS A 599 16.79 0.64 -18.48
CA HIS A 599 18.02 0.86 -17.69
C HIS A 599 18.06 2.24 -16.98
N VAL A 600 16.89 2.78 -16.60
CA VAL A 600 16.80 4.14 -16.06
C VAL A 600 17.24 4.20 -14.59
N GLU A 601 18.10 5.18 -14.29
CA GLU A 601 18.34 5.65 -12.93
C GLU A 601 17.46 6.87 -12.66
N LEU A 602 16.64 6.81 -11.60
CA LEU A 602 15.72 7.87 -11.18
C LEU A 602 16.20 8.49 -9.86
N GLU A 603 16.51 9.78 -9.86
CA GLU A 603 16.91 10.51 -8.65
C GLU A 603 15.72 10.75 -7.71
N LEU A 604 15.96 10.60 -6.41
CA LEU A 604 14.98 10.84 -5.34
C LEU A 604 15.14 12.24 -4.76
N LEU A 605 14.03 12.98 -4.67
CA LEU A 605 13.97 14.33 -4.10
C LEU A 605 14.55 14.38 -2.67
N GLN A 606 15.73 14.99 -2.52
CA GLN A 606 16.43 15.13 -1.23
C GLN A 606 16.00 16.37 -0.41
N ASP A 607 15.08 17.21 -0.92
CA ASP A 607 14.45 18.30 -0.17
C ASP A 607 12.95 18.05 0.00
N TYR A 608 12.51 17.93 1.25
CA TYR A 608 11.09 17.76 1.59
C TYR A 608 10.21 18.94 1.11
N SER A 609 10.80 20.12 0.89
CA SER A 609 10.10 21.28 0.31
C SER A 609 9.75 21.05 -1.16
N MET A 610 10.58 20.31 -1.92
CA MET A 610 10.27 19.90 -3.30
C MET A 610 9.16 18.86 -3.30
N ILE A 611 9.24 17.87 -2.40
CA ILE A 611 8.19 16.84 -2.22
C ILE A 611 6.84 17.51 -1.94
N LEU A 612 6.78 18.42 -0.97
CA LEU A 612 5.57 19.19 -0.63
C LEU A 612 5.02 20.01 -1.80
N MET A 613 5.88 20.56 -2.66
CA MET A 613 5.47 21.29 -3.86
C MET A 613 4.89 20.34 -4.91
N VAL A 614 5.55 19.21 -5.19
CA VAL A 614 5.05 18.18 -6.11
C VAL A 614 3.71 17.59 -5.61
N GLU A 615 3.61 17.22 -4.33
CA GLU A 615 2.36 16.73 -3.71
C GLU A 615 1.20 17.73 -3.85
N LYS A 616 1.43 19.03 -3.60
CA LYS A 616 0.41 20.07 -3.81
C LYS A 616 0.13 20.32 -5.31
N GLY A 617 1.03 19.93 -6.21
CA GLY A 617 0.85 19.97 -7.66
C GLY A 617 0.01 18.83 -8.25
N ILE A 618 -0.07 17.67 -7.58
CA ILE A 618 -0.79 16.49 -8.10
C ILE A 618 -2.29 16.79 -8.29
N ARG A 619 -2.84 16.37 -9.43
CA ARG A 619 -4.27 16.41 -9.77
C ARG A 619 -4.73 15.01 -10.20
N GLY A 620 -5.99 14.68 -9.93
CA GLY A 620 -6.63 13.51 -10.52
C GLY A 620 -7.19 13.82 -11.91
N GLY A 621 -7.82 12.83 -12.54
CA GLY A 621 -8.61 13.04 -13.77
C GLY A 621 -9.72 14.07 -13.55
N ILE A 622 -9.96 14.92 -14.54
CA ILE A 622 -11.07 15.89 -14.53
C ILE A 622 -12.36 15.13 -14.80
N CYS A 623 -13.38 15.32 -13.96
CA CYS A 623 -14.73 14.82 -14.18
C CYS A 623 -15.69 16.02 -14.07
N GLN A 624 -16.22 16.44 -15.22
CA GLN A 624 -17.10 17.60 -15.38
C GLN A 624 -18.31 17.19 -16.22
N VAL A 625 -19.48 17.75 -15.88
CA VAL A 625 -20.73 17.60 -16.63
C VAL A 625 -21.25 19.00 -16.92
N SER A 626 -20.86 19.56 -18.07
CA SER A 626 -21.18 20.96 -18.43
C SER A 626 -22.66 21.12 -18.79
N GLN A 627 -23.26 20.12 -19.45
CA GLN A 627 -24.70 20.01 -19.67
C GLN A 627 -25.25 18.76 -18.95
N ARG A 628 -26.26 18.93 -18.07
CA ARG A 628 -26.79 17.83 -17.24
C ARG A 628 -27.57 16.75 -18.00
N HIS A 629 -28.17 17.13 -19.12
CA HIS A 629 -28.95 16.23 -19.97
C HIS A 629 -28.91 16.76 -21.40
N CYS A 630 -28.57 15.88 -22.35
CA CYS A 630 -28.64 16.12 -23.78
C CYS A 630 -29.28 14.89 -24.42
N LYS A 631 -30.21 15.10 -25.35
CA LYS A 631 -30.86 14.05 -26.15
C LYS A 631 -30.69 14.42 -27.62
N ALA A 632 -30.22 13.46 -28.41
CA ALA A 632 -30.10 13.61 -29.86
C ALA A 632 -31.45 13.36 -30.56
N ASN A 633 -31.86 14.25 -31.46
CA ASN A 633 -32.93 13.99 -32.41
C ASN A 633 -32.40 13.19 -33.61
N ASN A 634 -31.99 11.95 -33.35
CA ASN A 634 -31.32 11.12 -34.34
C ASN A 634 -32.34 10.41 -35.23
N LYS A 635 -32.34 10.72 -36.53
CA LYS A 635 -33.25 10.16 -37.56
C LYS A 635 -33.20 8.64 -37.77
N TYR A 636 -32.30 7.94 -37.10
CA TYR A 636 -32.19 6.48 -37.09
C TYR A 636 -32.76 5.83 -35.81
N LEU A 637 -33.33 6.61 -34.89
CA LEU A 637 -33.98 6.12 -33.66
C LEU A 637 -35.51 6.18 -33.78
N GLN A 638 -36.19 5.35 -32.96
CA GLN A 638 -37.66 5.22 -32.98
C GLN A 638 -38.40 6.46 -32.46
N ASP A 639 -37.71 7.33 -31.72
CA ASP A 639 -38.24 8.51 -31.05
C ASP A 639 -37.78 9.83 -31.70
N TYR A 640 -37.47 9.78 -33.01
CA TYR A 640 -37.17 10.92 -33.86
C TYR A 640 -38.40 11.80 -34.13
N ASP A 641 -38.24 13.11 -33.98
CA ASP A 641 -39.21 14.11 -34.39
C ASP A 641 -38.80 14.73 -35.74
N PRO A 642 -39.58 14.53 -36.83
CA PRO A 642 -39.28 15.11 -38.14
C PRO A 642 -39.49 16.63 -38.21
N ASN A 643 -40.06 17.27 -37.18
CA ASN A 643 -40.24 18.72 -37.11
C ASN A 643 -39.02 19.45 -36.50
N LEU A 644 -38.00 18.71 -36.05
CA LEU A 644 -36.77 19.23 -35.43
C LEU A 644 -35.54 18.82 -36.25
N ASP A 645 -34.50 19.66 -36.23
CA ASP A 645 -33.23 19.34 -36.89
C ASP A 645 -32.65 18.02 -36.38
N SER A 646 -32.13 17.19 -37.29
CA SER A 646 -31.55 15.91 -36.90
C SER A 646 -30.16 16.11 -36.27
N THR A 647 -30.03 15.68 -35.02
CA THR A 647 -28.83 15.87 -34.19
C THR A 647 -28.30 14.52 -33.70
N PHE A 648 -27.02 14.49 -33.35
CA PHE A 648 -26.27 13.28 -33.01
C PHE A 648 -25.41 13.52 -31.76
N ILE A 649 -25.24 12.48 -30.94
CA ILE A 649 -24.25 12.45 -29.85
C ILE A 649 -23.12 11.51 -30.29
N SER A 650 -21.88 12.00 -30.23
CA SER A 650 -20.68 11.21 -30.48
C SER A 650 -20.04 10.81 -29.16
N TYR A 651 -19.67 9.54 -29.02
CA TYR A 651 -18.82 9.05 -27.94
C TYR A 651 -17.38 8.94 -28.44
N GLN A 652 -16.43 9.44 -27.64
CA GLN A 652 -14.99 9.43 -27.95
C GLN A 652 -14.25 8.99 -26.69
N ASP A 653 -13.32 8.03 -26.83
CA ASP A 653 -12.41 7.59 -25.76
C ASP A 653 -10.97 7.64 -26.28
N CYS A 654 -10.04 7.96 -25.38
CA CYS A 654 -8.62 8.13 -25.67
C CYS A 654 -7.87 6.83 -25.36
N ASN A 655 -7.73 5.98 -26.38
CA ASN A 655 -6.91 4.77 -26.35
C ASN A 655 -5.54 5.03 -25.69
N ASN A 656 -5.32 4.42 -24.51
CA ASN A 656 -4.11 4.54 -23.72
C ASN A 656 -3.70 6.00 -23.36
N LEU A 657 -4.65 6.84 -22.93
CA LEU A 657 -4.46 8.23 -22.50
C LEU A 657 -3.23 8.45 -21.58
N TYR A 658 -3.03 7.59 -20.58
CA TYR A 658 -1.87 7.68 -19.69
C TYR A 658 -0.56 7.25 -20.38
N GLY A 659 -0.57 6.20 -21.21
CA GLY A 659 0.61 5.83 -22.02
C GLY A 659 1.05 6.96 -22.95
N TYR A 660 0.12 7.64 -23.63
CA TYR A 660 0.43 8.81 -24.45
C TYR A 660 1.06 9.97 -23.64
N SER A 661 0.71 10.10 -22.37
CA SER A 661 1.33 11.05 -21.44
C SER A 661 2.71 10.59 -20.95
N MET A 662 2.90 9.27 -20.81
CA MET A 662 4.14 8.66 -20.32
C MET A 662 5.26 8.60 -21.36
N ILE A 663 4.95 8.54 -22.67
CA ILE A 663 5.97 8.60 -23.74
C ILE A 663 6.63 9.98 -23.91
N LYS A 664 6.17 11.03 -23.20
CA LYS A 664 6.68 12.40 -23.30
C LYS A 664 7.93 12.61 -22.42
N PRO A 665 8.65 13.74 -22.56
CA PRO A 665 9.75 14.07 -21.65
C PRO A 665 9.26 14.17 -20.21
N LEU A 666 9.83 13.34 -19.33
CA LEU A 666 9.46 13.26 -17.91
C LEU A 666 10.67 13.51 -16.99
N PRO A 667 10.46 14.11 -15.80
CA PRO A 667 11.51 14.34 -14.81
C PRO A 667 12.18 13.05 -14.37
N TYR A 668 13.52 13.03 -14.33
CA TYR A 668 14.28 11.88 -13.81
C TYR A 668 15.50 12.22 -12.94
N ALA A 669 16.08 13.43 -13.06
CA ALA A 669 17.30 13.81 -12.33
C ALA A 669 17.46 15.35 -12.18
N GLU A 670 18.51 15.76 -11.47
CA GLU A 670 19.02 17.13 -11.35
C GLU A 670 17.99 18.13 -10.77
N PHE A 671 17.21 17.66 -9.79
CA PHE A 671 16.14 18.40 -9.13
C PHE A 671 16.70 19.59 -8.35
N THR A 672 16.46 20.81 -8.85
CA THR A 672 17.13 22.03 -8.39
C THR A 672 16.17 23.22 -8.27
N TRP A 673 16.28 23.95 -7.16
CA TRP A 673 15.63 25.26 -7.03
C TRP A 673 16.43 26.32 -7.79
N ILE A 674 15.77 27.06 -8.70
CA ILE A 674 16.36 28.21 -9.40
C ILE A 674 15.57 29.49 -9.11
N SER A 675 16.14 30.66 -9.38
CA SER A 675 15.41 31.92 -9.21
C SER A 675 14.27 32.04 -10.24
N PRO A 676 13.09 32.54 -9.85
CA PRO A 676 12.03 32.93 -10.79
C PRO A 676 12.48 33.87 -11.91
N LYS A 677 13.58 34.63 -11.70
CA LYS A 677 14.17 35.53 -12.70
C LYS A 677 14.98 34.82 -13.81
N GLU A 678 15.34 33.56 -13.61
CA GLU A 678 16.12 32.75 -14.57
C GLU A 678 15.22 32.06 -15.62
N VAL A 679 13.89 32.13 -15.45
CA VAL A 679 12.93 31.46 -16.33
C VAL A 679 12.35 32.43 -17.35
N ASN A 680 12.44 32.07 -18.63
CA ASN A 680 11.64 32.65 -19.70
C ASN A 680 10.79 31.51 -20.34
N LEU A 681 9.47 31.55 -20.12
CA LEU A 681 8.54 30.49 -20.57
C LEU A 681 8.34 30.43 -22.09
N GLU A 682 8.63 31.51 -22.82
CA GLU A 682 8.52 31.58 -24.28
C GLU A 682 9.68 30.83 -24.93
N LYS A 683 10.89 30.94 -24.34
CA LYS A 683 12.13 30.30 -24.82
C LYS A 683 12.33 28.85 -24.37
N ILE A 684 11.46 28.31 -23.52
CA ILE A 684 11.55 26.91 -23.07
C ILE A 684 10.83 26.01 -24.09
N GLU A 685 11.60 25.26 -24.85
CA GLU A 685 11.11 24.20 -25.73
C GLU A 685 10.60 23.00 -24.93
N GLU A 686 9.55 22.34 -25.44
CA GLU A 686 8.87 21.24 -24.75
C GLU A 686 9.66 19.91 -24.83
N ASN A 687 10.63 19.84 -25.76
CA ASN A 687 11.57 18.72 -25.95
C ASN A 687 12.98 19.01 -25.38
N SER A 688 13.16 20.07 -24.59
CA SER A 688 14.45 20.42 -23.98
C SER A 688 14.95 19.33 -23.02
N ASP A 689 16.26 19.23 -22.79
CA ASP A 689 16.84 18.42 -21.70
C ASP A 689 16.29 18.80 -20.31
N TYR A 690 15.78 20.03 -20.13
CA TYR A 690 15.31 20.52 -18.83
C TYR A 690 13.85 20.96 -18.85
N GLY A 691 13.10 20.47 -17.85
CA GLY A 691 11.72 20.85 -17.58
C GLY A 691 11.58 21.57 -16.25
N TYR A 692 10.37 22.11 -16.02
CA TYR A 692 10.09 22.96 -14.87
C TYR A 692 8.70 22.71 -14.27
N ILE A 693 8.63 22.63 -12.94
CA ILE A 693 7.38 22.76 -12.18
C ILE A 693 7.43 24.13 -11.48
N LEU A 694 6.41 24.94 -11.74
CA LEU A 694 6.33 26.32 -11.26
C LEU A 694 5.19 26.46 -10.26
N ASP A 695 5.39 27.35 -9.29
CA ASP A 695 4.35 27.86 -8.39
C ASP A 695 4.02 29.29 -8.83
N VAL A 696 2.79 29.56 -9.27
CA VAL A 696 2.44 30.78 -10.00
C VAL A 696 1.14 31.44 -9.52
N ASP A 697 1.05 32.75 -9.72
CA ASP A 697 -0.19 33.53 -9.60
C ASP A 697 -0.66 33.94 -11.00
N LEU A 698 -1.93 33.68 -11.32
CA LEU A 698 -2.51 33.82 -12.66
C LEU A 698 -3.81 34.63 -12.61
N ALA A 699 -4.03 35.48 -13.62
CA ALA A 699 -5.32 36.10 -13.87
C ALA A 699 -6.16 35.21 -14.79
N TYR A 700 -7.48 35.14 -14.54
CA TYR A 700 -8.45 34.61 -15.50
C TYR A 700 -9.26 35.79 -16.05
N PRO A 701 -8.97 36.26 -17.29
CA PRO A 701 -9.70 37.38 -17.88
C PRO A 701 -11.19 37.06 -18.10
N LYS A 702 -12.07 38.03 -17.79
CA LYS A 702 -13.53 37.86 -17.80
C LYS A 702 -14.09 37.60 -19.19
N GLU A 703 -13.48 38.20 -20.19
CA GLU A 703 -13.72 38.03 -21.61
C GLU A 703 -13.57 36.57 -22.07
N LEU A 704 -12.76 35.76 -21.38
CA LEU A 704 -12.58 34.33 -21.68
C LEU A 704 -13.63 33.44 -20.98
N HIS A 705 -14.48 33.97 -20.10
CA HIS A 705 -15.39 33.16 -19.29
C HIS A 705 -16.41 32.40 -20.13
N GLN A 706 -16.97 33.04 -21.16
CA GLN A 706 -17.92 32.39 -22.06
C GLN A 706 -17.24 31.31 -22.92
N LEU A 707 -16.05 31.61 -23.45
CA LEU A 707 -15.28 30.71 -24.31
C LEU A 707 -14.78 29.46 -23.56
N HIS A 708 -14.40 29.61 -22.29
CA HIS A 708 -13.82 28.53 -21.47
C HIS A 708 -14.82 27.89 -20.49
N ASN A 709 -16.11 28.21 -20.56
CA ASN A 709 -17.11 27.73 -19.59
C ASN A 709 -17.18 26.19 -19.49
N ASP A 710 -17.10 25.51 -20.63
CA ASP A 710 -17.30 24.06 -20.70
C ASP A 710 -16.06 23.23 -20.34
N LEU A 711 -14.87 23.84 -20.35
CA LEU A 711 -13.62 23.23 -19.88
C LEU A 711 -12.60 24.27 -19.36
N PRO A 712 -12.81 24.86 -18.17
CA PRO A 712 -11.86 25.82 -17.59
C PRO A 712 -10.47 25.22 -17.34
N PHE A 713 -9.42 25.90 -17.82
CA PHE A 713 -8.03 25.49 -17.62
C PHE A 713 -7.62 25.46 -16.13
N LEU A 714 -6.58 24.68 -15.83
CA LEU A 714 -5.88 24.63 -14.53
C LEU A 714 -6.81 24.40 -13.32
N PRO A 715 -7.52 23.26 -13.24
CA PRO A 715 -8.50 23.00 -12.19
C PRO A 715 -7.87 22.89 -10.79
N GLU A 716 -8.58 23.42 -9.78
CA GLU A 716 -8.10 23.51 -8.40
C GLU A 716 -8.85 22.56 -7.45
N VAL A 717 -8.18 22.14 -6.38
CA VAL A 717 -8.74 21.25 -5.36
C VAL A 717 -9.38 22.09 -4.24
N ILE A 718 -10.67 22.40 -4.41
CA ILE A 718 -11.43 23.29 -3.53
C ILE A 718 -12.45 22.54 -2.65
N LYS A 719 -13.02 23.21 -1.66
CA LYS A 719 -14.03 22.64 -0.75
C LYS A 719 -15.43 23.16 -1.06
N ILE A 720 -16.29 22.28 -1.55
CA ILE A 720 -17.72 22.53 -1.80
C ILE A 720 -18.53 21.69 -0.81
N ASN A 721 -19.45 22.30 -0.07
CA ASN A 721 -20.35 21.62 0.88
C ASN A 721 -19.62 20.64 1.83
N LYS A 722 -18.48 21.09 2.39
CA LYS A 722 -17.55 20.34 3.26
C LYS A 722 -16.81 19.16 2.58
N GLN A 723 -17.10 18.83 1.32
CA GLN A 723 -16.34 17.86 0.51
C GLN A 723 -15.21 18.56 -0.24
N THR A 724 -14.03 17.94 -0.29
CA THR A 724 -12.93 18.36 -1.17
C THR A 724 -13.17 17.78 -2.57
N LYS A 725 -13.11 18.60 -3.62
CA LYS A 725 -13.26 18.18 -5.03
C LYS A 725 -12.23 18.89 -5.92
N LEU A 726 -11.79 18.22 -6.97
CA LEU A 726 -11.12 18.88 -8.09
C LEU A 726 -12.19 19.58 -8.94
N VAL A 727 -12.02 20.87 -9.20
CA VAL A 727 -13.01 21.71 -9.87
C VAL A 727 -12.35 22.59 -10.93
N PRO A 728 -12.75 22.48 -12.20
CA PRO A 728 -12.54 23.51 -13.21
C PRO A 728 -13.37 24.76 -12.87
N HIS A 729 -12.73 25.94 -12.77
CA HIS A 729 -13.44 27.20 -12.53
C HIS A 729 -12.71 28.42 -13.12
N LEU A 730 -13.46 29.50 -13.33
CA LEU A 730 -13.06 30.72 -14.04
C LEU A 730 -12.59 31.84 -13.10
N ASN A 731 -11.96 31.51 -11.96
CA ASN A 731 -11.39 32.53 -11.06
C ASN A 731 -9.88 32.66 -11.30
N ASP A 732 -9.27 33.71 -10.77
CA ASP A 732 -7.81 33.78 -10.62
C ASP A 732 -7.25 32.56 -9.86
N ARG A 733 -5.96 32.27 -10.07
CA ARG A 733 -5.21 31.24 -9.35
C ARG A 733 -4.09 31.89 -8.55
N ASN A 734 -3.85 31.44 -7.31
CA ASN A 734 -2.81 32.01 -6.44
C ASN A 734 -2.02 30.88 -5.78
N ASN A 735 -0.69 30.94 -5.84
CA ASN A 735 0.22 29.85 -5.45
C ASN A 735 -0.21 28.50 -6.07
N TYR A 736 -0.51 28.51 -7.36
CA TYR A 736 -0.96 27.33 -8.11
C TYR A 736 0.25 26.62 -8.71
N ILE A 737 0.40 25.33 -8.42
CA ILE A 737 1.55 24.54 -8.85
C ILE A 737 1.22 23.78 -10.14
N VAL A 738 2.07 23.95 -11.15
CA VAL A 738 1.80 23.55 -12.53
C VAL A 738 3.08 23.11 -13.26
N HIS A 739 2.95 22.12 -14.16
CA HIS A 739 4.01 21.74 -15.09
C HIS A 739 4.09 22.75 -16.24
N TYR A 740 5.29 23.16 -16.66
CA TYR A 740 5.49 24.24 -17.64
C TYR A 740 4.71 24.05 -18.95
N VAL A 741 4.56 22.82 -19.45
CA VAL A 741 3.77 22.53 -20.67
C VAL A 741 2.29 22.93 -20.51
N ALA A 742 1.66 22.56 -19.38
CA ALA A 742 0.27 22.91 -19.09
C ALA A 742 0.10 24.41 -18.80
N LEU A 743 1.13 25.06 -18.24
CA LEU A 743 1.16 26.52 -18.11
C LEU A 743 1.24 27.18 -19.49
N LYS A 744 2.18 26.79 -20.36
CA LYS A 744 2.29 27.30 -21.74
C LYS A 744 0.99 27.12 -22.52
N GLN A 745 0.28 26.00 -22.35
CA GLN A 745 -1.05 25.81 -22.93
C GLN A 745 -2.05 26.87 -22.41
N ALA A 746 -2.17 27.04 -21.09
CA ALA A 746 -3.06 28.05 -20.51
C ALA A 746 -2.73 29.48 -21.00
N LEU A 747 -1.45 29.85 -21.06
CA LEU A 747 -1.00 31.16 -21.56
C LEU A 747 -1.29 31.35 -23.06
N ARG A 748 -1.12 30.32 -23.90
CA ARG A 748 -1.52 30.33 -25.33
C ARG A 748 -3.02 30.60 -25.52
N HIS A 749 -3.86 30.23 -24.54
CA HIS A 749 -5.29 30.51 -24.51
C HIS A 749 -5.65 31.80 -23.73
N GLY A 750 -4.70 32.72 -23.52
CA GLY A 750 -4.97 34.06 -22.99
C GLY A 750 -5.07 34.20 -21.46
N ILE A 751 -4.81 33.15 -20.69
CA ILE A 751 -4.64 33.28 -19.23
C ILE A 751 -3.36 34.07 -18.95
N ILE A 752 -3.39 35.00 -18.00
CA ILE A 752 -2.30 35.96 -17.80
C ILE A 752 -1.44 35.55 -16.60
N LEU A 753 -0.13 35.37 -16.82
CA LEU A 753 0.82 35.16 -15.73
C LEU A 753 1.08 36.47 -14.98
N LYS A 754 0.64 36.54 -13.71
CA LYS A 754 0.92 37.70 -12.84
C LYS A 754 2.29 37.61 -12.18
N LYS A 755 2.68 36.41 -11.72
CA LYS A 755 3.89 36.20 -10.92
C LYS A 755 4.33 34.73 -10.93
N ILE A 756 5.64 34.51 -10.91
CA ILE A 756 6.26 33.22 -10.56
C ILE A 756 6.78 33.32 -9.12
N ASN A 757 6.32 32.44 -8.23
CA ASN A 757 6.69 32.39 -6.82
C ASN A 757 7.90 31.47 -6.57
N ARG A 758 7.86 30.24 -7.11
CA ARG A 758 8.92 29.22 -6.98
C ARG A 758 9.09 28.47 -8.29
N VAL A 759 10.31 27.97 -8.55
CA VAL A 759 10.63 27.14 -9.71
C VAL A 759 11.50 25.96 -9.29
N LEU A 760 10.98 24.75 -9.51
CA LEU A 760 11.73 23.51 -9.48
C LEU A 760 12.14 23.16 -10.92
N LYS A 761 13.44 23.29 -11.23
CA LYS A 761 14.06 22.78 -12.46
C LYS A 761 14.40 21.29 -12.26
N PHE A 762 14.31 20.51 -13.33
CA PHE A 762 14.76 19.12 -13.38
C PHE A 762 15.22 18.77 -14.79
N ARG A 763 16.04 17.74 -14.91
CA ARG A 763 16.37 17.11 -16.19
C ARG A 763 15.27 16.12 -16.58
N GLN A 764 14.85 16.18 -17.84
CA GLN A 764 13.77 15.39 -18.40
C GLN A 764 14.22 14.61 -19.64
N ARG A 765 13.62 13.44 -19.89
CA ARG A 765 13.73 12.71 -21.16
C ARG A 765 12.57 11.73 -21.29
N GLU A 766 12.37 11.16 -22.48
CA GLU A 766 11.29 10.22 -22.78
C GLU A 766 11.58 8.79 -22.25
N PHE A 767 12.08 8.66 -21.02
CA PHE A 767 12.63 7.39 -20.51
C PHE A 767 11.62 6.24 -20.41
N LEU A 768 10.32 6.53 -20.30
CA LEU A 768 9.27 5.52 -20.32
C LEU A 768 8.82 5.13 -21.74
N ARG A 769 9.21 5.88 -22.78
CA ARG A 769 8.80 5.61 -24.17
C ARG A 769 9.10 4.16 -24.59
N PRO A 770 10.32 3.62 -24.44
CA PRO A 770 10.62 2.26 -24.88
C PRO A 770 9.73 1.21 -24.20
N PHE A 771 9.44 1.38 -22.91
CA PHE A 771 8.59 0.45 -22.16
C PHE A 771 7.12 0.50 -22.58
N ILE A 772 6.58 1.71 -22.82
CA ILE A 772 5.18 1.90 -23.25
C ILE A 772 4.98 1.44 -24.69
N GLU A 773 5.91 1.76 -25.60
CA GLU A 773 5.85 1.33 -27.00
C GLU A 773 6.03 -0.19 -27.11
N TYR A 774 6.97 -0.78 -26.38
CA TYR A 774 7.14 -2.24 -26.31
C TYR A 774 5.85 -2.96 -25.85
N ASN A 775 5.25 -2.51 -24.74
CA ASN A 775 4.00 -3.11 -24.24
C ASN A 775 2.77 -2.80 -25.11
N THR A 776 2.80 -1.72 -25.90
CA THR A 776 1.75 -1.44 -26.90
C THR A 776 1.88 -2.37 -28.10
N ASN A 777 3.11 -2.59 -28.58
CA ASN A 777 3.42 -3.50 -29.68
C ASN A 777 3.22 -4.99 -29.33
N LEU A 778 3.30 -5.35 -28.04
CA LEU A 778 2.92 -6.69 -27.55
C LEU A 778 1.39 -6.89 -27.38
N ARG A 779 0.60 -5.82 -27.52
CA ARG A 779 -0.86 -5.83 -27.38
C ARG A 779 -1.60 -5.70 -28.72
N ALA A 780 -0.92 -5.16 -29.74
CA ALA A 780 -1.41 -5.05 -31.11
C ALA A 780 -1.31 -6.38 -31.87
#